data_AF-A0AA43EJS1-F1
#
_entry.id   AF-A0AA43EJS1-F1
#
_cell.length_a   1.000
_cell.length_b   1.000
_cell.length_c   1.000
_cell.angle_alpha   90.00
_cell.angle_beta   90.00
_cell.angle_gamma   90.00
#
_symmetry.space_group_name_H-M   'P 1'
#
loop_
_entity.id
_entity.type
_entity.pdbx_description
1 polymer ?
#
loop_
_entity_poly.entity_id
_entity_poly.type
_entity_poly.pdbx_seq_one_letter_code
_entity_poly.pdbx_strand_id
1 'polypeptide(L)'
;MLHVKRPMLMATRLLGILLSTITLTSCSGETDTTSSTNTTPPPLGTTVQVSVEATDPDGDQLHYRWAATDGTITNIDAPKTTWVVPRGSGLQFAYVVVSDNKGGYTEHRAAALTFDPPAVTSPPAHSIPSAAPTGNSGFVWGSVYSPSFGRNVYLPGVTITLSNGKSTVTDMKGQFFISNLPDGPYPATYQVPGRPAVSFGAPPITVNSATLPTSPSTASYFSRPVELPGTLQVAGSVRLADRSFCGIRNEFFTHSSDPNLFPGPISGTAELLDAANNPLSSPFSINHYGDFLIVRGPVGSGTAAKVRITCEGTVHDSTTLTLPATGVVKFPLTVLNNSRPTVDRMTVLLNGQDVGRPDLPKPRTLFTSVNGTPATFGDEDLIAEIIHTPGDDAFFTYKGIDTRKSACAYYKAIGAVEGCDADGYPTGAQLTLAQWRSKFNLTPFSNGNPSNPIASDGQEVRLQYINRSDLNLGRDMQAVKLNNGDIAYNTCNYPGPQNVNDPLGAPAEIGPQTEPDVQANIDLAIDNARRGIGMIACVAMDYSAIPGINGDRPFTKFYTFGPTGQLLFSISLDGRREKFMPGTCTTCHGGDAYGGQFPEDGSGRPDLKSRWQPFDMANLKVSFSSSQDLDAANAAVKILNQRMVGPGLESITTARTKALITGWYKDDRIVQNSNFIPPLSYIASSLLTPPGTPTQAEKDLYQHIIQPGCQTCHAAQKVDENIADNVKVCGGSNVLEQNHTMTNSLVPFERFWLDPTVPPLLNLGCNDKPLKHPSL
;
A
#
# COMPACT_ATOMS: atom_id res chain seq x y z
N MET A 1 -9.06 75.13 -32.45
CA MET A 1 -9.54 74.94 -33.84
C MET A 1 -8.87 73.67 -34.36
N LEU A 2 -9.51 72.57 -34.76
CA LEU A 2 -10.90 72.10 -34.93
C LEU A 2 -10.88 70.57 -34.57
N HIS A 3 -11.76 70.05 -33.70
CA HIS A 3 -13.00 69.28 -34.00
C HIS A 3 -12.78 67.93 -34.76
N VAL A 4 -13.25 66.75 -34.33
CA VAL A 4 -14.54 66.35 -33.70
C VAL A 4 -14.39 65.08 -32.82
N LYS A 5 -15.22 64.94 -31.75
CA LYS A 5 -15.46 63.72 -30.93
C LYS A 5 -16.97 63.43 -30.80
N ARG A 6 -17.34 62.14 -30.64
CA ARG A 6 -18.56 61.61 -30.00
C ARG A 6 -18.23 60.30 -29.24
N PRO A 7 -18.85 60.02 -28.08
CA PRO A 7 -19.02 58.64 -27.60
C PRO A 7 -20.45 58.32 -27.07
N MET A 8 -20.75 57.03 -26.89
CA MET A 8 -22.05 56.49 -26.42
C MET A 8 -21.86 55.45 -25.29
N LEU A 9 -22.86 55.35 -24.41
CA LEU A 9 -22.92 54.75 -23.05
C LEU A 9 -22.93 53.20 -22.96
N MET A 10 -22.54 52.67 -21.79
CA MET A 10 -22.82 51.31 -21.29
C MET A 10 -23.34 51.35 -19.83
N ALA A 11 -24.21 50.39 -19.46
CA ALA A 11 -25.09 50.40 -18.29
C ALA A 11 -24.58 49.61 -17.06
N THR A 12 -25.09 49.98 -15.87
CA THR A 12 -24.87 49.33 -14.56
C THR A 12 -26.22 49.20 -13.84
N ARG A 13 -26.48 48.11 -13.08
CA ARG A 13 -27.63 48.00 -12.16
C ARG A 13 -27.24 47.38 -10.81
N LEU A 14 -27.71 48.04 -9.75
CA LEU A 14 -27.55 47.76 -8.32
C LEU A 14 -28.58 46.75 -7.77
N LEU A 15 -28.19 46.11 -6.67
CA LEU A 15 -28.93 45.15 -5.83
C LEU A 15 -29.77 45.88 -4.76
N GLY A 16 -31.02 45.43 -4.53
CA GLY A 16 -31.94 45.96 -3.51
C GLY A 16 -32.22 44.96 -2.39
N ILE A 17 -32.27 45.48 -1.15
CA ILE A 17 -32.54 44.78 0.12
C ILE A 17 -34.05 44.82 0.43
N LEU A 18 -34.64 43.72 0.90
CA LEU A 18 -35.94 43.72 1.59
C LEU A 18 -35.88 42.89 2.87
N LEU A 19 -36.17 43.56 4.00
CA LEU A 19 -36.47 42.99 5.31
C LEU A 19 -37.93 42.50 5.34
N SER A 20 -38.19 41.33 5.94
CA SER A 20 -39.53 41.02 6.47
C SER A 20 -39.42 40.21 7.77
N THR A 21 -40.24 40.63 8.73
CA THR A 21 -40.28 40.31 10.15
C THR A 21 -41.08 39.02 10.42
N ILE A 22 -40.58 38.14 11.29
CA ILE A 22 -41.33 36.98 11.79
C ILE A 22 -41.93 37.33 13.15
N THR A 23 -43.26 37.27 13.23
CA THR A 23 -44.06 37.39 14.46
C THR A 23 -44.18 36.02 15.13
N LEU A 24 -43.92 35.97 16.44
CA LEU A 24 -44.18 34.81 17.31
C LEU A 24 -45.64 34.88 17.78
N THR A 25 -46.45 33.88 17.43
CA THR A 25 -47.73 33.59 18.08
C THR A 25 -47.66 32.23 18.73
N SER A 26 -47.77 32.20 20.06
CA SER A 26 -48.09 31.00 20.83
C SER A 26 -49.60 30.78 20.82
N CYS A 27 -50.03 29.52 20.72
CA CYS A 27 -51.16 28.97 21.47
C CYS A 27 -51.13 27.44 21.43
N SER A 28 -51.63 26.88 22.52
CA SER A 28 -51.53 25.51 23.01
C SER A 28 -52.56 24.55 22.42
N GLY A 29 -52.13 23.29 22.26
CA GLY A 29 -52.86 22.08 22.67
C GLY A 29 -54.03 21.60 21.82
N GLU A 30 -53.82 20.52 21.07
CA GLU A 30 -54.81 19.46 20.94
C GLU A 30 -54.10 18.12 20.69
N THR A 31 -54.47 17.11 21.48
CA THR A 31 -54.00 15.73 21.39
C THR A 31 -54.63 15.04 20.20
N ASP A 32 -53.83 14.49 19.29
CA ASP A 32 -54.28 13.40 18.43
C ASP A 32 -53.23 12.27 18.39
N THR A 33 -53.63 11.13 18.91
CA THR A 33 -52.92 9.86 18.82
C THR A 33 -53.32 9.16 17.53
N THR A 34 -52.39 8.89 16.62
CA THR A 34 -52.15 7.58 16.00
C THR A 34 -51.16 7.62 14.82
N SER A 35 -50.47 6.49 14.67
CA SER A 35 -49.71 6.02 13.51
C SER A 35 -48.26 6.49 13.38
N SER A 36 -47.38 5.69 13.98
CA SER A 36 -45.97 5.59 13.64
C SER A 36 -45.78 5.27 12.16
N THR A 37 -45.49 6.27 11.34
CA THR A 37 -44.80 6.04 10.08
C THR A 37 -43.33 5.74 10.41
N ASN A 38 -42.90 4.50 10.17
CA ASN A 38 -41.49 4.15 10.02
C ASN A 38 -40.90 4.96 8.85
N THR A 39 -40.53 6.21 9.10
CA THR A 39 -39.64 6.94 8.21
C THR A 39 -38.23 6.46 8.53
N THR A 40 -37.70 5.57 7.69
CA THR A 40 -36.25 5.37 7.57
C THR A 40 -35.58 6.75 7.58
N PRO A 41 -34.56 6.98 8.42
CA PRO A 41 -33.81 8.23 8.38
C PRO A 41 -33.36 8.52 6.95
N PRO A 42 -33.39 9.78 6.47
CA PRO A 42 -32.87 10.11 5.16
C PRO A 42 -31.41 9.63 5.07
N PRO A 43 -30.94 9.13 3.92
CA PRO A 43 -29.59 8.62 3.79
C PRO A 43 -28.57 9.67 4.26
N LEU A 44 -27.64 9.26 5.14
CA LEU A 44 -26.60 10.11 5.73
C LEU A 44 -25.49 10.49 4.72
N GLY A 45 -25.82 10.49 3.42
CA GLY A 45 -24.88 10.56 2.30
C GLY A 45 -25.56 10.98 1.00
N THR A 46 -24.73 11.20 -0.01
CA THR A 46 -25.13 11.56 -1.37
C THR A 46 -25.20 10.28 -2.22
N THR A 47 -26.37 10.01 -2.80
CA THR A 47 -26.55 8.84 -3.65
C THR A 47 -26.10 9.14 -5.07
N VAL A 48 -25.13 8.38 -5.57
CA VAL A 48 -24.62 8.46 -6.95
C VAL A 48 -24.87 7.16 -7.69
N GLN A 49 -24.94 7.24 -9.01
CA GLN A 49 -24.90 6.07 -9.88
C GLN A 49 -23.48 5.88 -10.38
N VAL A 50 -22.96 4.67 -10.22
CA VAL A 50 -21.65 4.28 -10.76
C VAL A 50 -21.90 3.29 -11.90
N SER A 51 -21.25 3.51 -13.04
CA SER A 51 -21.30 2.59 -14.18
C SER A 51 -19.91 2.29 -14.70
N VAL A 52 -19.73 1.10 -15.25
CA VAL A 52 -18.52 0.63 -15.92
C VAL A 52 -18.86 0.21 -17.35
N GLU A 53 -18.03 0.63 -18.29
CA GLU A 53 -17.99 0.15 -19.67
C GLU A 53 -16.81 -0.81 -19.77
N ALA A 54 -17.12 -2.08 -19.94
CA ALA A 54 -16.14 -3.15 -20.01
C ALA A 54 -16.44 -4.07 -21.20
N THR A 55 -15.39 -4.63 -21.78
CA THR A 55 -15.46 -5.56 -22.91
C THR A 55 -14.62 -6.78 -22.65
N ASP A 56 -15.10 -7.93 -23.10
CA ASP A 56 -14.32 -9.15 -23.11
C ASP A 56 -13.72 -9.39 -24.52
N PRO A 57 -12.40 -9.54 -24.66
CA PRO A 57 -11.78 -9.80 -25.97
C PRO A 57 -12.22 -11.12 -26.63
N ASP A 58 -12.62 -12.10 -25.83
CA ASP A 58 -13.02 -13.44 -26.27
C ASP A 58 -14.55 -13.57 -26.46
N GLY A 59 -15.30 -12.51 -26.12
CA GLY A 59 -16.76 -12.43 -26.28
C GLY A 59 -17.54 -13.07 -25.14
N ASP A 60 -16.89 -13.31 -23.99
CA ASP A 60 -17.50 -13.96 -22.84
C ASP A 60 -18.42 -13.06 -22.02
N GLN A 61 -19.35 -13.70 -21.30
CA GLN A 61 -20.29 -12.98 -20.44
C GLN A 61 -19.56 -12.41 -19.22
N LEU A 62 -19.70 -11.10 -19.03
CA LEU A 62 -19.09 -10.39 -17.91
C LEU A 62 -19.96 -10.43 -16.64
N HIS A 63 -19.27 -10.53 -15.51
CA HIS A 63 -19.80 -10.51 -14.16
C HIS A 63 -19.12 -9.43 -13.32
N TYR A 64 -19.87 -8.81 -12.42
CA TYR A 64 -19.47 -7.62 -11.68
C TYR A 64 -19.58 -7.84 -10.17
N ARG A 65 -18.59 -7.34 -9.45
CA ARG A 65 -18.57 -7.28 -7.98
C ARG A 65 -18.13 -5.90 -7.56
N TRP A 66 -18.96 -5.24 -6.74
CA TRP A 66 -18.76 -3.84 -6.37
C TRP A 66 -18.36 -3.72 -4.90
N ALA A 67 -17.38 -2.87 -4.62
CA ALA A 67 -16.95 -2.55 -3.27
C ALA A 67 -16.67 -1.04 -3.16
N ALA A 68 -16.58 -0.51 -1.94
CA ALA A 68 -16.21 0.88 -1.70
C ALA A 68 -15.31 0.97 -0.47
N THR A 69 -14.34 1.87 -0.47
CA THR A 69 -13.48 2.13 0.70
C THR A 69 -14.28 2.72 1.85
N ASP A 70 -15.28 3.56 1.51
CA ASP A 70 -16.21 4.19 2.44
C ASP A 70 -17.61 4.28 1.81
N GLY A 71 -18.64 4.31 2.65
CA GLY A 71 -20.04 4.27 2.26
C GLY A 71 -20.56 2.89 1.91
N THR A 72 -21.77 2.86 1.37
CA THR A 72 -22.49 1.62 1.07
C THR A 72 -22.79 1.54 -0.41
N ILE A 73 -22.32 0.47 -1.05
CA ILE A 73 -22.59 0.19 -2.46
C ILE A 73 -23.60 -0.95 -2.54
N THR A 74 -24.57 -0.81 -3.45
CA THR A 74 -25.53 -1.90 -3.71
C THR A 74 -24.80 -2.94 -4.55
N ASN A 75 -24.17 -3.91 -3.93
CA ASN A 75 -23.35 -4.87 -4.66
C ASN A 75 -24.25 -5.81 -5.48
N ILE A 76 -24.27 -5.62 -6.80
CA ILE A 76 -25.09 -6.36 -7.77
C ILE A 76 -24.23 -6.77 -8.96
N ASP A 77 -24.56 -7.92 -9.54
CA ASP A 77 -23.90 -8.43 -10.75
C ASP A 77 -24.41 -7.70 -12.00
N ALA A 78 -24.01 -6.43 -12.14
CA ALA A 78 -24.39 -5.56 -13.24
C ALA A 78 -23.33 -4.48 -13.50
N PRO A 79 -23.22 -3.96 -14.74
CA PRO A 79 -22.29 -2.88 -15.10
C PRO A 79 -22.66 -1.53 -14.48
N LYS A 80 -23.77 -1.44 -13.75
CA LYS A 80 -24.24 -0.23 -13.12
C LYS A 80 -24.79 -0.53 -11.74
N THR A 81 -24.42 0.30 -10.77
CA THR A 81 -24.89 0.19 -9.39
C THR A 81 -25.19 1.56 -8.76
N THR A 82 -25.81 1.53 -7.58
CA THR A 82 -26.03 2.68 -6.71
C THR A 82 -25.03 2.65 -5.56
N TRP A 83 -24.38 3.79 -5.33
CA TRP A 83 -23.45 4.00 -4.23
C TRP A 83 -23.92 5.19 -3.39
N VAL A 84 -24.07 4.97 -2.08
CA VAL A 84 -24.32 6.03 -1.11
C VAL A 84 -22.97 6.50 -0.58
N VAL A 85 -22.48 7.59 -1.18
CA VAL A 85 -21.25 8.26 -0.78
C VAL A 85 -21.51 8.97 0.56
N PRO A 86 -20.75 8.72 1.63
CA PRO A 86 -21.04 9.36 2.91
C PRO A 86 -20.70 10.85 2.85
N ARG A 87 -21.34 11.65 3.71
CA ARG A 87 -21.08 13.09 3.81
C ARG A 87 -19.65 13.38 4.24
N GLY A 88 -18.89 14.02 3.38
CA GLY A 88 -17.56 14.57 3.63
C GLY A 88 -17.03 15.20 2.35
N SER A 89 -16.12 16.17 2.46
CA SER A 89 -15.53 16.82 1.30
C SER A 89 -14.23 16.13 0.90
N GLY A 90 -14.16 15.60 -0.32
CA GLY A 90 -12.97 14.92 -0.84
C GLY A 90 -13.27 13.90 -1.92
N LEU A 91 -12.26 13.09 -2.24
CA LEU A 91 -12.35 11.96 -3.15
C LEU A 91 -12.74 10.70 -2.37
N GLN A 92 -13.88 10.13 -2.70
CA GLN A 92 -14.27 8.80 -2.25
C GLN A 92 -14.13 7.81 -3.40
N PHE A 93 -13.94 6.53 -3.07
CA PHE A 93 -13.61 5.52 -4.07
C PHE A 93 -14.59 4.35 -4.07
N ALA A 94 -15.11 4.05 -5.26
CA ALA A 94 -15.84 2.82 -5.57
C ALA A 94 -14.99 1.96 -6.49
N TYR A 95 -15.05 0.65 -6.28
CA TYR A 95 -14.28 -0.34 -7.01
C TYR A 95 -15.21 -1.35 -7.66
N VAL A 96 -14.78 -1.86 -8.80
CA VAL A 96 -15.42 -2.98 -9.48
C VAL A 96 -14.37 -4.02 -9.86
N VAL A 97 -14.68 -5.28 -9.60
CA VAL A 97 -14.04 -6.41 -10.27
C VAL A 97 -14.96 -6.86 -11.38
N VAL A 98 -14.43 -6.89 -12.60
CA VAL A 98 -15.07 -7.46 -13.78
C VAL A 98 -14.41 -8.81 -14.06
N SER A 99 -15.21 -9.87 -14.11
CA SER A 99 -14.78 -11.24 -14.38
C SER A 99 -15.54 -11.82 -15.56
N ASP A 100 -14.89 -12.70 -16.32
CA ASP A 100 -15.51 -13.53 -17.36
C ASP A 100 -15.94 -14.93 -16.85
N ASN A 101 -15.70 -15.25 -15.56
CA ASN A 101 -15.83 -16.59 -14.97
C ASN A 101 -15.05 -17.70 -15.71
N LYS A 102 -14.07 -17.31 -16.52
CA LYS A 102 -13.15 -18.16 -17.29
C LYS A 102 -11.69 -17.88 -16.93
N GLY A 103 -11.48 -17.23 -15.78
CA GLY A 103 -10.18 -16.94 -15.24
C GLY A 103 -9.67 -15.53 -15.43
N GLY A 104 -10.27 -14.76 -16.32
CA GLY A 104 -9.91 -13.38 -16.62
C GLY A 104 -10.59 -12.41 -15.65
N TYR A 105 -9.79 -11.50 -15.11
CA TYR A 105 -10.23 -10.50 -14.13
C TYR A 105 -9.58 -9.16 -14.40
N THR A 106 -10.38 -8.09 -14.27
CA THR A 106 -9.88 -6.72 -14.20
C THR A 106 -10.52 -5.97 -13.05
N GLU A 107 -9.68 -5.37 -12.22
CA GLU A 107 -10.10 -4.44 -11.17
C GLU A 107 -9.98 -3.00 -11.68
N HIS A 108 -11.00 -2.20 -11.42
CA HIS A 108 -10.95 -0.77 -11.67
C HIS A 108 -11.62 0.00 -10.54
N ARG A 109 -11.16 1.24 -10.36
CA ARG A 109 -11.68 2.18 -9.36
C ARG A 109 -12.21 3.45 -10.04
N ALA A 110 -13.25 4.01 -9.46
CA ALA A 110 -13.75 5.34 -9.79
C ALA A 110 -13.65 6.24 -8.56
N ALA A 111 -13.29 7.52 -8.78
CA ALA A 111 -13.24 8.53 -7.74
C ALA A 111 -14.44 9.48 -7.88
N ALA A 112 -15.22 9.65 -6.82
CA ALA A 112 -16.26 10.68 -6.74
C ALA A 112 -15.73 11.87 -5.95
N LEU A 113 -15.88 13.08 -6.50
CA LEU A 113 -15.60 14.31 -5.76
C LEU A 113 -16.88 14.87 -5.15
N THR A 114 -16.90 14.98 -3.82
CA THR A 114 -18.02 15.54 -3.06
C THR A 114 -17.58 16.78 -2.28
N PHE A 115 -18.56 17.66 -2.00
CA PHE A 115 -18.37 18.92 -1.28
C PHE A 115 -19.36 19.06 -0.13
N ASP A 116 -19.61 17.96 0.57
CA ASP A 116 -20.56 17.93 1.68
C ASP A 116 -19.83 18.24 2.99
N PRO A 117 -20.31 19.18 3.81
CA PRO A 117 -19.78 19.32 5.15
C PRO A 117 -19.94 17.97 5.87
N PRO A 118 -18.91 17.51 6.61
CA PRO A 118 -19.02 16.26 7.36
C PRO A 118 -20.24 16.34 8.27
N ALA A 119 -20.95 15.22 8.41
CA ALA A 119 -22.14 15.18 9.25
C ALA A 119 -21.78 15.70 10.65
N VAL A 120 -22.44 16.78 11.08
CA VAL A 120 -22.28 17.33 12.44
C VAL A 120 -23.05 16.42 13.39
N THR A 121 -22.50 15.24 13.66
CA THR A 121 -22.89 14.44 14.81
C THR A 121 -21.87 14.71 15.90
N SER A 122 -22.33 15.12 17.08
CA SER A 122 -21.49 15.08 18.28
C SER A 122 -20.90 13.66 18.37
N PRO A 123 -19.56 13.51 18.29
CA PRO A 123 -18.97 12.18 18.25
C PRO A 123 -19.40 11.44 19.52
N PRO A 124 -19.94 10.21 19.43
CA PRO A 124 -20.16 9.39 20.61
C PRO A 124 -18.87 9.33 21.41
N ALA A 125 -18.93 9.34 22.75
CA ALA A 125 -17.73 9.19 23.54
C ALA A 125 -17.10 7.82 23.20
N HIS A 126 -15.92 7.82 22.58
CA HIS A 126 -15.16 6.60 22.33
C HIS A 126 -14.41 6.24 23.61
N SER A 127 -14.85 5.19 24.30
CA SER A 127 -14.11 4.65 25.44
C SER A 127 -12.98 3.76 24.91
N ILE A 128 -11.74 4.09 25.26
CA ILE A 128 -10.58 3.27 24.94
C ILE A 128 -10.78 1.90 25.60
N PRO A 129 -10.84 0.78 24.85
CA PRO A 129 -10.94 -0.55 25.44
C PRO A 129 -9.76 -0.84 26.37
N SER A 130 -9.97 -1.67 27.39
CA SER A 130 -8.89 -2.17 28.25
C SER A 130 -7.81 -2.87 27.43
N ALA A 131 -6.55 -2.63 27.78
CA ALA A 131 -5.36 -3.24 27.17
C ALA A 131 -5.55 -4.74 26.86
N ALA A 132 -5.34 -5.14 25.61
CA ALA A 132 -5.24 -6.55 25.25
C ALA A 132 -4.01 -7.18 25.96
N PRO A 133 -4.08 -8.44 26.42
CA PRO A 133 -2.94 -9.10 27.05
C PRO A 133 -1.75 -9.16 26.09
N THR A 134 -0.58 -8.74 26.56
CA THR A 134 0.65 -8.85 25.77
C THR A 134 1.13 -10.30 25.75
N GLY A 135 0.99 -10.97 24.61
CA GLY A 135 1.70 -12.22 24.33
C GLY A 135 3.20 -12.00 24.14
N ASN A 136 3.95 -13.06 23.85
CA ASN A 136 5.36 -12.94 23.49
C ASN A 136 5.49 -12.13 22.20
N SER A 137 6.49 -11.25 22.11
CA SER A 137 6.67 -10.40 20.92
C SER A 137 7.37 -11.10 19.75
N GLY A 138 7.86 -12.32 19.94
CA GLY A 138 8.54 -13.07 18.89
C GLY A 138 7.57 -13.63 17.85
N PHE A 139 8.02 -13.67 16.61
CA PHE A 139 7.31 -14.29 15.50
C PHE A 139 8.30 -14.95 14.54
N VAL A 140 7.79 -15.88 13.73
CA VAL A 140 8.47 -16.42 12.56
C VAL A 140 7.68 -16.00 11.33
N TRP A 141 8.39 -15.50 10.34
CA TRP A 141 7.83 -15.13 9.04
C TRP A 141 8.79 -15.57 7.94
N GLY A 142 8.24 -16.07 6.85
CA GLY A 142 9.03 -16.72 5.82
C GLY A 142 8.26 -17.17 4.59
N SER A 143 9.00 -17.70 3.63
CA SER A 143 8.50 -18.37 2.44
C SER A 143 9.06 -19.78 2.31
N VAL A 144 8.27 -20.68 1.73
CA VAL A 144 8.71 -22.03 1.34
C VAL A 144 8.53 -22.23 -0.16
N TYR A 145 9.51 -22.89 -0.77
CA TYR A 145 9.56 -23.08 -2.21
C TYR A 145 10.20 -24.40 -2.59
N SER A 146 10.11 -24.78 -3.86
CA SER A 146 10.86 -25.90 -4.44
C SER A 146 11.75 -25.41 -5.58
N PRO A 147 13.07 -25.72 -5.58
CA PRO A 147 13.98 -25.33 -6.66
C PRO A 147 13.90 -26.27 -7.89
N SER A 148 13.02 -27.26 -7.85
CA SER A 148 12.93 -28.39 -8.79
C SER A 148 12.80 -27.99 -10.26
N PHE A 149 12.29 -26.79 -10.55
CA PHE A 149 12.02 -26.34 -11.92
C PHE A 149 13.20 -25.58 -12.57
N GLY A 150 14.32 -25.38 -11.88
CA GLY A 150 15.39 -24.47 -12.34
C GLY A 150 15.15 -23.01 -11.94
N ARG A 151 14.07 -22.76 -11.20
CA ARG A 151 13.80 -21.57 -10.39
C ARG A 151 12.95 -21.96 -9.18
N ASN A 152 12.80 -21.05 -8.23
CA ASN A 152 11.98 -21.25 -7.05
C ASN A 152 10.48 -21.25 -7.42
N VAL A 153 9.79 -22.36 -7.16
CA VAL A 153 8.32 -22.46 -7.22
C VAL A 153 7.77 -22.37 -5.80
N TYR A 154 7.12 -21.25 -5.47
CA TYR A 154 6.51 -21.03 -4.16
C TYR A 154 5.28 -21.91 -3.95
N LEU A 155 5.14 -22.46 -2.74
CA LEU A 155 4.18 -23.53 -2.48
C LEU A 155 3.03 -23.07 -1.58
N PRO A 156 1.82 -22.86 -2.14
CA PRO A 156 0.62 -22.65 -1.33
C PRO A 156 0.14 -23.94 -0.65
N GLY A 157 -0.56 -23.80 0.47
CA GLY A 157 -1.22 -24.91 1.15
C GLY A 157 -0.28 -25.83 1.94
N VAL A 158 1.00 -25.45 2.11
CA VAL A 158 1.95 -26.21 2.93
C VAL A 158 1.72 -25.88 4.40
N THR A 159 1.48 -26.91 5.22
CA THR A 159 1.35 -26.72 6.66
C THR A 159 2.74 -26.65 7.28
N ILE A 160 3.03 -25.58 8.01
CA ILE A 160 4.26 -25.40 8.78
C ILE A 160 3.94 -25.60 10.25
N THR A 161 4.69 -26.45 10.96
CA THR A 161 4.48 -26.72 12.39
C THR A 161 5.79 -26.56 13.15
N LEU A 162 5.78 -25.74 14.19
CA LEU A 162 6.90 -25.59 15.11
C LEU A 162 6.84 -26.66 16.21
N SER A 163 8.00 -26.97 16.79
CA SER A 163 8.13 -27.94 17.91
C SER A 163 7.28 -27.64 19.15
N ASN A 164 6.80 -26.40 19.31
CA ASN A 164 5.87 -26.02 20.38
C ASN A 164 4.40 -26.26 20.03
N GLY A 165 4.11 -26.88 18.88
CA GLY A 165 2.77 -27.21 18.40
C GLY A 165 2.05 -26.09 17.66
N LYS A 166 2.61 -24.87 17.60
CA LYS A 166 2.03 -23.81 16.76
C LYS A 166 2.20 -24.15 15.28
N SER A 167 1.15 -23.95 14.51
CA SER A 167 1.14 -24.22 13.07
C SER A 167 0.40 -23.15 12.28
N THR A 168 0.69 -23.09 10.99
CA THR A 168 0.00 -22.24 10.01
C THR A 168 0.07 -22.89 8.62
N VAL A 169 -0.65 -22.35 7.66
CA VAL A 169 -0.65 -22.81 6.26
C VAL A 169 -0.13 -21.69 5.37
N THR A 170 0.70 -22.04 4.39
CA THR A 170 1.25 -21.05 3.46
C THR A 170 0.19 -20.50 2.50
N ASP A 171 0.28 -19.21 2.22
CA ASP A 171 -0.63 -18.49 1.32
C ASP A 171 -0.29 -18.73 -0.17
N MET A 172 -0.96 -18.00 -1.07
CA MET A 172 -0.73 -18.09 -2.52
C MET A 172 0.68 -17.68 -2.96
N LYS A 173 1.45 -16.97 -2.13
CA LYS A 173 2.85 -16.62 -2.35
C LYS A 173 3.81 -17.62 -1.69
N GLY A 174 3.30 -18.69 -1.09
CA GLY A 174 4.09 -19.63 -0.30
C GLY A 174 4.61 -19.03 1.00
N GLN A 175 4.05 -17.90 1.44
CA GLN A 175 4.45 -17.19 2.65
C GLN A 175 3.65 -17.68 3.85
N PHE A 176 4.26 -17.62 5.03
CA PHE A 176 3.63 -18.02 6.28
C PHE A 176 4.06 -17.13 7.44
N PHE A 177 3.17 -16.99 8.42
CA PHE A 177 3.40 -16.18 9.62
C PHE A 177 2.93 -16.91 10.88
N ILE A 178 3.77 -16.95 11.92
CA ILE A 178 3.45 -17.53 13.23
C ILE A 178 3.88 -16.55 14.33
N SER A 179 2.91 -16.01 15.06
CA SER A 179 3.10 -15.04 16.14
C SER A 179 3.19 -15.66 17.54
N ASN A 180 3.48 -14.81 18.54
CA ASN A 180 3.43 -15.14 19.96
C ASN A 180 4.32 -16.33 20.32
N LEU A 181 5.59 -16.17 19.97
CA LEU A 181 6.67 -17.10 20.23
C LEU A 181 7.65 -16.50 21.24
N PRO A 182 7.95 -17.22 22.32
CA PRO A 182 9.13 -16.93 23.13
C PRO A 182 10.42 -16.97 22.31
N ASP A 183 11.45 -16.27 22.78
CA ASP A 183 12.79 -16.40 22.20
C ASP A 183 13.32 -17.82 22.39
N GLY A 184 13.89 -18.39 21.35
CA GLY A 184 14.42 -19.75 21.38
C GLY A 184 14.46 -20.45 20.03
N PRO A 185 15.10 -21.63 19.97
CA PRO A 185 15.10 -22.48 18.79
C PRO A 185 13.81 -23.30 18.68
N TYR A 186 13.25 -23.35 17.48
CA TYR A 186 12.10 -24.14 17.10
C TYR A 186 12.50 -25.05 15.94
N PRO A 187 12.83 -26.33 16.21
CA PRO A 187 12.71 -27.35 15.19
C PRO A 187 11.33 -27.24 14.55
N ALA A 188 11.28 -27.31 13.22
CA ALA A 188 10.06 -27.12 12.46
C ALA A 188 9.91 -28.23 11.44
N THR A 189 8.66 -28.58 11.17
CA THR A 189 8.28 -29.48 10.09
C THR A 189 7.44 -28.73 9.07
N TYR A 190 7.47 -29.21 7.84
CA TYR A 190 6.52 -28.82 6.80
C TYR A 190 5.79 -30.06 6.30
N GLN A 191 4.55 -29.86 5.87
CA GLN A 191 3.73 -30.90 5.29
C GLN A 191 3.09 -30.38 4.01
N VAL A 192 3.54 -30.93 2.88
CA VAL A 192 2.92 -30.70 1.58
C VAL A 192 1.60 -31.50 1.52
N PRO A 193 0.51 -30.95 0.93
CA PRO A 193 -0.77 -31.65 0.83
C PRO A 193 -0.63 -33.09 0.31
N GLY A 194 -1.31 -34.02 1.00
CA GLY A 194 -1.25 -35.45 0.68
C GLY A 194 0.06 -36.16 1.05
N ARG A 195 1.03 -35.47 1.68
CA ARG A 195 2.33 -36.04 2.07
C ARG A 195 2.50 -36.13 3.58
N PRO A 196 3.38 -37.02 4.06
CA PRO A 196 3.83 -36.99 5.45
C PRO A 196 4.56 -35.69 5.77
N ALA A 197 4.51 -35.26 7.04
CA ALA A 197 5.31 -34.14 7.51
C ALA A 197 6.81 -34.50 7.49
N VAL A 198 7.63 -33.54 7.08
CA VAL A 198 9.09 -33.67 6.97
C VAL A 198 9.75 -32.57 7.79
N SER A 199 10.87 -32.88 8.45
CA SER A 199 11.66 -31.89 9.20
C SER A 199 12.45 -30.99 8.26
N PHE A 200 12.52 -29.69 8.57
CA PHE A 200 13.45 -28.76 7.91
C PHE A 200 14.93 -29.05 8.22
N GLY A 201 15.22 -29.96 9.16
CA GLY A 201 16.59 -30.26 9.59
C GLY A 201 17.22 -29.13 10.41
N ALA A 202 18.54 -29.23 10.61
CA ALA A 202 19.33 -28.22 11.33
C ALA A 202 19.84 -27.12 10.38
N PRO A 203 20.06 -25.88 10.87
CA PRO A 203 19.70 -25.42 12.21
C PRO A 203 18.19 -25.16 12.34
N PRO A 204 17.62 -25.27 13.55
CA PRO A 204 16.21 -24.95 13.82
C PRO A 204 15.91 -23.47 13.53
N ILE A 205 14.63 -23.15 13.39
CA ILE A 205 14.19 -21.76 13.26
C ILE A 205 14.43 -21.07 14.60
N THR A 206 15.24 -20.01 14.64
CA THR A 206 15.53 -19.31 15.90
C THR A 206 14.71 -18.04 15.97
N VAL A 207 13.86 -17.93 16.98
CA VAL A 207 13.17 -16.68 17.30
C VAL A 207 14.05 -15.88 18.23
N ASN A 208 14.37 -14.65 17.81
CA ASN A 208 15.05 -13.66 18.63
C ASN A 208 14.31 -12.33 18.47
N SER A 209 13.60 -11.94 19.52
CA SER A 209 12.82 -10.71 19.58
C SER A 209 13.65 -9.43 19.40
N ALA A 210 14.98 -9.50 19.55
CA ALA A 210 15.89 -8.38 19.28
C ALA A 210 16.28 -8.24 17.79
N THR A 211 16.14 -9.30 17.00
CA THR A 211 16.55 -9.38 15.57
C THR A 211 15.50 -10.10 14.73
N LEU A 212 14.25 -9.65 14.83
CA LEU A 212 13.11 -10.24 14.12
C LEU A 212 13.26 -10.13 12.60
N PRO A 213 12.67 -11.06 11.82
CA PRO A 213 12.63 -10.95 10.36
C PRO A 213 11.62 -9.87 9.98
N THR A 214 12.08 -8.67 9.63
CA THR A 214 11.16 -7.53 9.40
C THR A 214 10.97 -7.14 7.94
N SER A 215 11.68 -7.81 7.02
CA SER A 215 11.42 -7.81 5.57
C SER A 215 11.99 -9.09 4.94
N PRO A 216 11.62 -9.44 3.70
CA PRO A 216 12.16 -10.61 3.00
C PRO A 216 13.64 -10.47 2.65
N SER A 217 14.20 -9.26 2.79
CA SER A 217 15.61 -8.97 2.52
C SER A 217 16.52 -9.14 3.75
N THR A 218 15.94 -9.32 4.94
CA THR A 218 16.66 -9.53 6.20
C THR A 218 17.25 -10.95 6.29
N ALA A 219 18.42 -11.09 6.90
CA ALA A 219 19.09 -12.39 7.03
C ALA A 219 18.34 -13.38 7.94
N SER A 220 17.46 -12.88 8.82
CA SER A 220 16.61 -13.69 9.69
C SER A 220 15.30 -14.15 9.03
N TYR A 221 14.97 -13.64 7.83
CA TYR A 221 13.81 -14.09 7.08
C TYR A 221 13.92 -15.58 6.76
N PHE A 222 12.87 -16.34 7.10
CA PHE A 222 12.90 -17.77 6.87
C PHE A 222 12.56 -18.05 5.41
N SER A 223 13.56 -18.27 4.56
CA SER A 223 13.35 -18.74 3.20
C SER A 223 14.10 -20.05 3.00
N ARG A 224 13.38 -21.17 2.86
CA ARG A 224 13.99 -22.49 2.69
C ARG A 224 13.29 -23.33 1.62
N PRO A 225 14.06 -24.13 0.87
CA PRO A 225 13.49 -25.12 -0.01
C PRO A 225 12.82 -26.24 0.79
N VAL A 226 11.79 -26.85 0.23
CA VAL A 226 11.25 -28.13 0.70
C VAL A 226 11.98 -29.28 0.02
N GLU A 227 12.28 -30.33 0.79
CA GLU A 227 12.90 -31.55 0.31
C GLU A 227 11.83 -32.58 -0.02
N LEU A 228 11.86 -33.09 -1.25
CA LEU A 228 10.84 -34.01 -1.76
C LEU A 228 11.45 -35.32 -2.30
N PRO A 229 12.26 -36.05 -1.50
CA PRO A 229 12.93 -37.26 -1.96
C PRO A 229 11.94 -38.40 -2.24
N GLY A 230 12.24 -39.21 -3.26
CA GLY A 230 11.41 -40.37 -3.61
C GLY A 230 10.00 -40.01 -4.11
N THR A 231 9.79 -38.76 -4.53
CA THR A 231 8.51 -38.29 -5.06
C THR A 231 8.57 -38.08 -6.57
N LEU A 232 7.41 -38.19 -7.23
CA LEU A 232 7.20 -37.59 -8.54
C LEU A 232 6.77 -36.14 -8.34
N GLN A 233 7.42 -35.23 -9.06
CA GLN A 233 7.15 -33.80 -9.07
C GLN A 233 6.85 -33.36 -10.51
N VAL A 234 5.68 -32.77 -10.74
CA VAL A 234 5.33 -32.17 -12.04
C VAL A 234 5.16 -30.67 -11.83
N ALA A 235 6.02 -29.88 -12.45
CA ALA A 235 6.09 -28.44 -12.24
C ALA A 235 5.95 -27.68 -13.56
N GLY A 236 5.17 -26.60 -13.57
CA GLY A 236 4.98 -25.77 -14.75
C GLY A 236 4.39 -24.40 -14.43
N SER A 237 4.16 -23.62 -15.47
CA SER A 237 3.57 -22.28 -15.40
C SER A 237 2.31 -22.19 -16.24
N VAL A 238 1.39 -21.32 -15.82
CA VAL A 238 0.11 -21.06 -16.48
C VAL A 238 -0.07 -19.56 -16.64
N ARG A 239 -0.54 -19.14 -17.81
CA ARG A 239 -0.95 -17.77 -18.15
C ARG A 239 -2.22 -17.80 -18.98
N LEU A 240 -2.94 -16.69 -18.97
CA LEU A 240 -3.98 -16.38 -19.95
C LEU A 240 -3.35 -15.96 -21.29
N ALA A 241 -4.15 -15.85 -22.34
CA ALA A 241 -3.71 -15.49 -23.69
C ALA A 241 -3.06 -14.11 -23.75
N ASP A 242 -3.52 -13.18 -22.92
CA ASP A 242 -2.96 -11.84 -22.71
C ASP A 242 -1.79 -11.81 -21.71
N ARG A 243 -1.25 -12.99 -21.36
CA ARG A 243 -0.18 -13.20 -20.37
C ARG A 243 -0.55 -12.83 -18.93
N SER A 244 -1.80 -12.50 -18.64
CA SER A 244 -2.24 -12.25 -17.27
C SER A 244 -2.36 -13.55 -16.46
N PHE A 245 -2.58 -13.39 -15.16
CA PHE A 245 -2.77 -14.51 -14.25
C PHE A 245 -4.26 -14.89 -14.12
N CYS A 246 -4.49 -16.17 -13.89
CA CYS A 246 -5.81 -16.70 -13.55
C CYS A 246 -6.23 -16.26 -12.12
N GLY A 247 -7.45 -15.70 -12.00
CA GLY A 247 -8.15 -15.52 -10.72
C GLY A 247 -7.99 -14.16 -10.04
N ILE A 248 -8.77 -13.93 -8.97
CA ILE A 248 -8.69 -12.74 -8.11
C ILE A 248 -7.81 -12.96 -6.88
N ARG A 249 -6.93 -11.99 -6.61
CA ARG A 249 -5.93 -12.03 -5.52
C ARG A 249 -6.11 -10.96 -4.46
N ASN A 250 -7.06 -10.06 -4.67
CA ASN A 250 -7.28 -8.91 -3.79
C ASN A 250 -8.31 -9.23 -2.71
N GLU A 251 -7.86 -9.30 -1.45
CA GLU A 251 -8.70 -9.53 -0.27
C GLU A 251 -9.73 -8.39 -0.03
N PHE A 252 -9.57 -7.24 -0.67
CA PHE A 252 -10.55 -6.16 -0.57
C PHE A 252 -11.97 -6.60 -0.98
N PHE A 253 -12.09 -7.54 -1.90
CA PHE A 253 -13.35 -8.08 -2.40
C PHE A 253 -13.78 -9.39 -1.72
N THR A 254 -13.20 -9.74 -0.57
CA THR A 254 -13.57 -10.97 0.14
C THR A 254 -14.38 -10.73 1.41
N HIS A 255 -15.36 -11.59 1.65
CA HIS A 255 -16.12 -11.72 2.89
C HIS A 255 -16.83 -13.07 2.89
N SER A 256 -16.60 -13.90 3.90
CA SER A 256 -17.09 -15.29 3.93
C SER A 256 -18.61 -15.41 4.00
N SER A 257 -19.31 -14.39 4.52
CA SER A 257 -20.76 -14.40 4.72
C SER A 257 -21.54 -13.41 3.85
N ASP A 258 -20.87 -12.50 3.12
CA ASP A 258 -21.56 -11.59 2.19
C ASP A 258 -21.71 -12.28 0.83
N PRO A 259 -22.93 -12.63 0.40
CA PRO A 259 -23.15 -13.32 -0.87
C PRO A 259 -22.76 -12.47 -2.10
N ASN A 260 -22.53 -11.17 -1.91
CA ASN A 260 -22.13 -10.28 -2.99
C ASN A 260 -20.61 -10.10 -3.06
N LEU A 261 -19.83 -10.59 -2.10
CA LEU A 261 -18.36 -10.61 -2.15
C LEU A 261 -17.84 -12.02 -2.40
N PHE A 262 -16.56 -12.15 -2.74
CA PHE A 262 -15.95 -13.47 -2.90
C PHE A 262 -15.73 -14.12 -1.52
N PRO A 263 -15.94 -15.44 -1.38
CA PRO A 263 -15.67 -16.13 -0.10
C PRO A 263 -14.17 -16.19 0.24
N GLY A 264 -13.29 -15.93 -0.73
CA GLY A 264 -11.84 -15.94 -0.61
C GLY A 264 -11.17 -15.64 -1.96
N PRO A 265 -9.82 -15.62 -2.01
CA PRO A 265 -9.09 -15.47 -3.26
C PRO A 265 -9.36 -16.66 -4.21
N ILE A 266 -9.39 -16.38 -5.51
CA ILE A 266 -9.60 -17.38 -6.57
C ILE A 266 -8.28 -17.59 -7.29
N SER A 267 -7.90 -18.85 -7.49
CA SER A 267 -6.78 -19.23 -8.33
C SER A 267 -7.10 -20.50 -9.10
N GLY A 268 -6.42 -20.72 -10.22
CA GLY A 268 -6.52 -21.96 -10.97
C GLY A 268 -5.87 -23.13 -10.24
N THR A 269 -6.14 -24.33 -10.71
CA THR A 269 -5.61 -25.59 -10.19
C THR A 269 -4.98 -26.43 -11.29
N ALA A 270 -3.96 -27.20 -10.94
CA ALA A 270 -3.34 -28.22 -11.77
C ALA A 270 -3.57 -29.61 -11.16
N GLU A 271 -4.08 -30.54 -11.96
CA GLU A 271 -4.36 -31.92 -11.56
C GLU A 271 -3.68 -32.89 -12.52
N LEU A 272 -3.07 -33.96 -12.00
CA LEU A 272 -2.46 -35.00 -12.83
C LEU A 272 -3.48 -36.11 -13.09
N LEU A 273 -3.72 -36.43 -14.36
CA LEU A 273 -4.65 -37.46 -14.80
C LEU A 273 -3.91 -38.55 -15.59
N ASP A 274 -4.40 -39.78 -15.57
CA ASP A 274 -3.95 -40.83 -16.49
C ASP A 274 -4.55 -40.65 -17.90
N ALA A 275 -4.13 -41.52 -18.84
CA ALA A 275 -4.64 -41.50 -20.21
C ALA A 275 -6.17 -41.73 -20.33
N ALA A 276 -6.82 -42.29 -19.31
CA ALA A 276 -8.26 -42.54 -19.24
C ALA A 276 -9.03 -41.43 -18.49
N ASN A 277 -8.37 -40.33 -18.12
CA ASN A 277 -8.90 -39.23 -17.30
C ASN A 277 -9.15 -39.56 -15.82
N ASN A 278 -8.59 -40.66 -15.29
CA ASN A 278 -8.68 -40.91 -13.85
C ASN A 278 -7.65 -40.04 -13.11
N PRO A 279 -8.02 -39.45 -11.97
CA PRO A 279 -7.10 -38.62 -11.18
C PRO A 279 -5.96 -39.46 -10.60
N LEU A 280 -4.73 -39.05 -10.89
CA LEU A 280 -3.49 -39.56 -10.28
C LEU A 280 -3.04 -38.71 -9.10
N SER A 281 -3.53 -37.47 -8.98
CA SER A 281 -3.35 -36.59 -7.83
C SER A 281 -4.67 -35.89 -7.50
N SER A 282 -4.78 -35.30 -6.31
CA SER A 282 -5.74 -34.21 -6.09
C SER A 282 -5.30 -32.95 -6.88
N PRO A 283 -6.19 -31.98 -7.09
CA PRO A 283 -5.81 -30.68 -7.63
C PRO A 283 -4.84 -29.94 -6.69
N PHE A 284 -3.82 -29.30 -7.26
CA PHE A 284 -2.89 -28.40 -6.58
C PHE A 284 -3.14 -26.97 -7.06
N SER A 285 -3.11 -25.99 -6.16
CA SER A 285 -3.29 -24.58 -6.54
C SER A 285 -2.12 -24.09 -7.39
N ILE A 286 -2.45 -23.31 -8.41
CA ILE A 286 -1.50 -22.44 -9.12
C ILE A 286 -1.23 -21.25 -8.20
N ASN A 287 0.03 -20.94 -7.95
CA ASN A 287 0.42 -19.91 -7.00
C ASN A 287 0.23 -18.48 -7.57
N HIS A 288 0.53 -17.48 -6.75
CA HIS A 288 0.48 -16.06 -7.13
C HIS A 288 1.42 -15.73 -8.31
N TYR A 289 2.43 -16.53 -8.61
CA TYR A 289 3.31 -16.29 -9.77
C TYR A 289 2.87 -17.08 -11.01
N GLY A 290 1.67 -17.69 -10.95
CA GLY A 290 1.13 -18.53 -12.01
C GLY A 290 1.88 -19.86 -12.16
N ASP A 291 2.59 -20.31 -11.13
CA ASP A 291 3.34 -21.56 -11.13
C ASP A 291 2.63 -22.63 -10.29
N PHE A 292 2.75 -23.90 -10.68
CA PHE A 292 2.26 -25.03 -9.89
C PHE A 292 3.34 -26.08 -9.69
N LEU A 293 3.20 -26.85 -8.60
CA LEU A 293 4.00 -28.04 -8.33
C LEU A 293 3.10 -29.16 -7.80
N ILE A 294 2.81 -30.15 -8.64
CA ILE A 294 2.10 -31.36 -8.24
C ILE A 294 3.12 -32.32 -7.62
N VAL A 295 2.87 -32.76 -6.39
CA VAL A 295 3.78 -33.63 -5.63
C VAL A 295 3.05 -34.92 -5.24
N ARG A 296 3.42 -36.06 -5.84
CA ARG A 296 2.81 -37.38 -5.53
C ARG A 296 3.81 -38.53 -5.38
N GLY A 297 3.36 -39.63 -4.78
CA GLY A 297 4.21 -40.80 -4.55
C GLY A 297 4.74 -41.38 -5.86
N PRO A 298 5.56 -42.44 -5.83
CA PRO A 298 5.99 -43.07 -7.07
C PRO A 298 4.80 -43.51 -7.95
N VAL A 299 4.95 -43.42 -9.26
CA VAL A 299 4.08 -44.09 -10.25
C VAL A 299 4.85 -45.25 -10.90
N GLY A 300 4.15 -46.09 -11.67
CA GLY A 300 4.83 -46.98 -12.61
C GLY A 300 5.66 -46.16 -13.61
N SER A 301 6.93 -46.53 -13.81
CA SER A 301 7.76 -45.89 -14.83
C SER A 301 7.14 -46.11 -16.21
N GLY A 302 7.06 -45.06 -17.02
CA GLY A 302 6.41 -45.12 -18.33
C GLY A 302 4.91 -44.84 -18.30
N THR A 303 4.33 -44.48 -17.14
CA THR A 303 2.90 -44.12 -17.03
C THR A 303 2.60 -42.94 -17.95
N ALA A 304 1.64 -43.12 -18.86
CA ALA A 304 1.10 -42.05 -19.69
C ALA A 304 0.11 -41.20 -18.87
N ALA A 305 0.38 -39.91 -18.77
CA ALA A 305 -0.42 -38.97 -17.99
C ALA A 305 -0.56 -37.63 -18.69
N LYS A 306 -1.47 -36.79 -18.20
CA LYS A 306 -1.63 -35.40 -18.63
C LYS A 306 -1.90 -34.51 -17.43
N VAL A 307 -1.59 -33.23 -17.57
CA VAL A 307 -1.92 -32.21 -16.59
C VAL A 307 -3.20 -31.51 -17.06
N ARG A 308 -4.23 -31.55 -16.22
CA ARG A 308 -5.44 -30.75 -16.38
C ARG A 308 -5.26 -29.45 -15.61
N ILE A 309 -5.26 -28.35 -16.32
CA ILE A 309 -5.36 -27.01 -15.75
C ILE A 309 -6.83 -26.61 -15.75
N THR A 310 -7.34 -26.21 -14.59
CA THR A 310 -8.68 -25.65 -14.43
C THR A 310 -8.56 -24.26 -13.84
N CYS A 311 -9.13 -23.28 -14.53
CA CYS A 311 -9.23 -21.90 -14.10
C CYS A 311 -10.68 -21.48 -14.30
N GLU A 312 -11.49 -21.68 -13.26
CA GLU A 312 -12.95 -21.51 -13.32
C GLU A 312 -13.58 -22.28 -14.49
N GLY A 313 -14.29 -21.61 -15.41
CA GLY A 313 -14.88 -22.22 -16.60
C GLY A 313 -13.86 -22.66 -17.65
N THR A 314 -12.60 -22.25 -17.55
CA THR A 314 -11.55 -22.63 -18.51
C THR A 314 -10.83 -23.91 -18.07
N VAL A 315 -10.94 -24.95 -18.89
CA VAL A 315 -10.26 -26.23 -18.67
C VAL A 315 -9.33 -26.51 -19.84
N HIS A 316 -8.08 -26.83 -19.55
CA HIS A 316 -7.07 -27.21 -20.54
C HIS A 316 -6.38 -28.51 -20.13
N ASP A 317 -6.41 -29.49 -21.02
CA ASP A 317 -5.66 -30.73 -20.87
C ASP A 317 -4.39 -30.66 -21.70
N SER A 318 -3.26 -30.93 -21.05
CA SER A 318 -1.98 -31.03 -21.76
C SER A 318 -1.96 -32.17 -22.78
N THR A 319 -0.98 -32.10 -23.68
CA THR A 319 -0.54 -33.31 -24.39
C THR A 319 -0.11 -34.38 -23.39
N THR A 320 -0.30 -35.65 -23.76
CA THR A 320 0.12 -36.77 -22.93
C THR A 320 1.63 -36.80 -22.80
N LEU A 321 2.11 -36.91 -21.56
CA LEU A 321 3.51 -37.07 -21.20
C LEU A 321 3.75 -38.44 -20.56
N THR A 322 4.99 -38.91 -20.69
CA THR A 322 5.44 -40.16 -20.06
C THR A 322 6.13 -39.83 -18.75
N LEU A 323 5.63 -40.37 -17.64
CA LEU A 323 6.14 -40.09 -16.31
C LEU A 323 7.27 -41.05 -15.91
N PRO A 324 8.35 -40.55 -15.28
CA PRO A 324 9.26 -41.39 -14.53
C PRO A 324 8.59 -41.88 -13.24
N ALA A 325 9.14 -42.93 -12.61
CA ALA A 325 8.62 -43.40 -11.32
C ALA A 325 8.74 -42.32 -10.23
N THR A 326 9.88 -41.62 -10.20
CA THR A 326 10.19 -40.51 -9.29
C THR A 326 11.04 -39.48 -10.03
N GLY A 327 11.21 -38.28 -9.45
CA GLY A 327 12.00 -37.20 -10.01
C GLY A 327 11.13 -36.05 -10.50
N VAL A 328 11.77 -35.12 -11.21
CA VAL A 328 11.12 -33.89 -11.68
C VAL A 328 10.77 -34.01 -13.15
N VAL A 329 9.51 -33.74 -13.48
CA VAL A 329 9.03 -33.53 -14.84
C VAL A 329 8.75 -32.04 -15.00
N LYS A 330 9.51 -31.40 -15.89
CA LYS A 330 9.29 -30.01 -16.27
C LYS A 330 8.17 -29.96 -17.29
N PHE A 331 7.20 -29.11 -17.03
CA PHE A 331 6.05 -28.87 -17.87
C PHE A 331 6.18 -27.48 -18.52
N PRO A 332 5.98 -27.35 -19.84
CA PRO A 332 6.13 -26.07 -20.54
C PRO A 332 5.09 -25.05 -20.06
N LEU A 333 5.30 -23.78 -20.38
CA LEU A 333 4.30 -22.74 -20.16
C LEU A 333 2.97 -23.14 -20.84
N THR A 334 1.90 -23.17 -20.05
CA THR A 334 0.53 -23.35 -20.55
C THR A 334 -0.10 -21.98 -20.76
N VAL A 335 -0.55 -21.71 -21.98
CA VAL A 335 -1.36 -20.54 -22.28
C VAL A 335 -2.81 -20.98 -22.44
N LEU A 336 -3.68 -20.51 -21.56
CA LEU A 336 -5.11 -20.75 -21.64
C LEU A 336 -5.72 -19.83 -22.69
N ASN A 337 -6.63 -20.37 -23.50
CA ASN A 337 -7.29 -19.61 -24.57
C ASN A 337 -8.45 -18.76 -24.01
N ASN A 338 -8.07 -17.76 -23.23
CA ASN A 338 -8.94 -16.76 -22.62
C ASN A 338 -8.07 -15.55 -22.24
N SER A 339 -8.62 -14.34 -22.28
CA SER A 339 -7.96 -13.07 -21.98
C SER A 339 -8.72 -12.33 -20.89
N ARG A 340 -8.09 -11.43 -20.14
CA ARG A 340 -8.84 -10.65 -19.15
C ARG A 340 -9.81 -9.66 -19.84
N PRO A 341 -10.98 -9.41 -19.24
CA PRO A 341 -11.83 -8.28 -19.63
C PRO A 341 -11.07 -6.95 -19.55
N THR A 342 -11.38 -6.00 -20.41
CA THR A 342 -10.86 -4.63 -20.32
C THR A 342 -11.94 -3.68 -19.81
N VAL A 343 -11.55 -2.70 -18.99
CA VAL A 343 -12.41 -1.60 -18.58
C VAL A 343 -11.99 -0.36 -19.35
N ASP A 344 -12.87 0.14 -20.20
CA ASP A 344 -12.63 1.33 -21.02
C ASP A 344 -12.89 2.60 -20.22
N ARG A 345 -13.95 2.59 -19.41
CA ARG A 345 -14.39 3.77 -18.66
C ARG A 345 -15.21 3.39 -17.44
N MET A 346 -15.06 4.16 -16.38
CA MET A 346 -16.03 4.24 -15.30
C MET A 346 -16.60 5.67 -15.21
N THR A 347 -17.88 5.78 -14.88
CA THR A 347 -18.58 7.08 -14.74
C THR A 347 -19.31 7.13 -13.42
N VAL A 348 -19.31 8.31 -12.78
CA VAL A 348 -20.04 8.55 -11.53
C VAL A 348 -21.00 9.72 -11.73
N LEU A 349 -22.29 9.44 -11.67
CA LEU A 349 -23.34 10.44 -11.92
C LEU A 349 -24.09 10.79 -10.64
N LEU A 350 -24.15 12.09 -10.33
CA LEU A 350 -25.04 12.67 -9.32
C LEU A 350 -26.14 13.45 -10.05
N ASN A 351 -27.40 13.01 -9.92
CA ASN A 351 -28.55 13.64 -10.60
C ASN A 351 -28.32 13.84 -12.13
N GLY A 352 -27.64 12.87 -12.76
CA GLY A 352 -27.29 12.91 -14.19
C GLY A 352 -26.08 13.78 -14.55
N GLN A 353 -25.44 14.45 -13.58
CA GLN A 353 -24.21 15.20 -13.78
C GLN A 353 -22.98 14.35 -13.42
N ASP A 354 -21.94 14.40 -14.25
CA ASP A 354 -20.70 13.67 -14.00
C ASP A 354 -19.90 14.33 -12.86
N VAL A 355 -19.78 13.61 -11.76
CA VAL A 355 -18.99 13.98 -10.58
C VAL A 355 -17.75 13.10 -10.43
N GLY A 356 -17.51 12.21 -11.40
CA GLY A 356 -16.30 11.41 -11.50
C GLY A 356 -15.07 12.30 -11.68
N ARG A 357 -13.96 11.88 -11.10
CA ARG A 357 -12.64 12.49 -11.32
C ARG A 357 -11.67 11.44 -11.82
N PRO A 358 -10.66 11.83 -12.62
CA PRO A 358 -9.55 10.95 -12.92
C PRO A 358 -8.95 10.39 -11.64
N ASP A 359 -8.57 9.11 -11.66
CA ASP A 359 -7.91 8.48 -10.54
C ASP A 359 -6.47 9.03 -10.40
N LEU A 360 -5.82 8.65 -9.30
CA LEU A 360 -4.38 8.83 -9.14
C LEU A 360 -3.64 8.16 -10.32
N PRO A 361 -2.53 8.75 -10.79
CA PRO A 361 -1.74 8.18 -11.87
C PRO A 361 -1.41 6.71 -11.58
N LYS A 362 -1.84 5.81 -12.46
CA LYS A 362 -1.38 4.43 -12.41
C LYS A 362 0.09 4.42 -12.83
N PRO A 363 0.96 3.71 -12.11
CA PRO A 363 2.36 3.68 -12.50
C PRO A 363 2.53 3.00 -13.86
N ARG A 364 3.52 3.48 -14.60
CA ARG A 364 3.77 3.08 -15.98
C ARG A 364 4.08 1.60 -16.01
N THR A 365 3.28 0.86 -16.78
CA THR A 365 3.54 -0.53 -17.13
C THR A 365 4.55 -0.54 -18.27
N LEU A 366 5.69 -1.21 -18.09
CA LEU A 366 6.64 -1.46 -19.17
C LEU A 366 6.02 -2.48 -20.14
N PHE A 367 5.30 -2.00 -21.15
CA PHE A 367 4.94 -2.85 -22.27
C PHE A 367 6.18 -3.11 -23.13
N THR A 368 6.55 -4.38 -23.22
CA THR A 368 7.49 -4.94 -24.19
C THR A 368 6.92 -4.82 -25.60
N SER A 369 7.12 -3.68 -26.25
CA SER A 369 7.30 -3.70 -27.70
C SER A 369 8.29 -2.64 -28.12
N VAL A 370 9.57 -3.02 -28.16
CA VAL A 370 10.48 -2.36 -29.08
C VAL A 370 10.14 -2.93 -30.46
N ASN A 371 9.35 -2.20 -31.26
CA ASN A 371 9.06 -2.48 -32.66
C ASN A 371 8.53 -3.89 -32.99
N GLY A 372 7.55 -4.42 -32.24
CA GLY A 372 6.79 -5.61 -32.65
C GLY A 372 7.60 -6.88 -32.88
N THR A 373 8.81 -7.00 -32.32
CA THR A 373 9.64 -8.20 -32.41
C THR A 373 9.84 -8.79 -31.02
N PRO A 374 9.42 -10.05 -30.74
CA PRO A 374 9.72 -10.73 -29.49
C PRO A 374 11.23 -10.93 -29.34
N ALA A 375 11.76 -10.76 -28.12
CA ALA A 375 13.14 -11.10 -27.82
C ALA A 375 13.33 -12.63 -27.97
N THR A 376 14.46 -13.04 -28.58
CA THR A 376 14.78 -14.46 -28.83
C THR A 376 15.96 -14.95 -28.00
N PHE A 377 15.71 -15.46 -26.81
CA PHE A 377 16.58 -16.38 -26.07
C PHE A 377 15.71 -17.44 -25.37
N GLY A 378 16.29 -18.61 -25.11
CA GLY A 378 15.59 -19.89 -24.91
C GLY A 378 14.70 -20.09 -23.68
N ASP A 379 14.33 -19.02 -22.96
CA ASP A 379 13.12 -18.95 -22.10
C ASP A 379 12.77 -17.46 -21.78
N GLU A 380 12.68 -16.62 -22.82
CA GLU A 380 12.63 -15.15 -22.67
C GLU A 380 11.29 -14.52 -22.36
N ASP A 381 10.19 -15.19 -22.68
CA ASP A 381 8.85 -14.62 -22.47
C ASP A 381 8.54 -14.39 -20.98
N LEU A 382 9.13 -15.18 -20.09
CA LEU A 382 8.87 -15.05 -18.65
C LEU A 382 9.84 -14.08 -17.96
N ILE A 383 11.00 -13.84 -18.55
CA ILE A 383 12.07 -13.01 -17.98
C ILE A 383 11.86 -11.54 -18.39
N ALA A 384 11.48 -11.26 -19.63
CA ALA A 384 11.27 -9.89 -20.10
C ALA A 384 10.00 -9.22 -19.51
N GLU A 385 8.94 -9.99 -19.24
CA GLU A 385 7.67 -9.46 -18.74
C GLU A 385 7.63 -9.34 -17.20
N ILE A 386 8.30 -10.27 -16.50
CA ILE A 386 8.35 -10.29 -15.02
C ILE A 386 9.42 -9.35 -14.45
N ILE A 387 10.56 -9.17 -15.13
CA ILE A 387 11.65 -8.33 -14.59
C ILE A 387 11.29 -6.84 -14.62
N HIS A 388 10.24 -6.43 -15.36
CA HIS A 388 10.02 -5.02 -15.69
C HIS A 388 8.62 -4.46 -15.37
N THR A 389 7.59 -5.29 -15.15
CA THR A 389 6.26 -4.78 -14.74
C THR A 389 5.90 -5.21 -13.31
N PRO A 390 5.83 -4.27 -12.36
CA PRO A 390 5.39 -4.55 -11.00
C PRO A 390 3.97 -5.14 -10.99
N GLY A 391 3.77 -6.21 -10.22
CA GLY A 391 2.46 -6.86 -10.03
C GLY A 391 1.39 -5.91 -9.47
N ASP A 392 0.14 -6.36 -9.49
CA ASP A 392 -1.01 -5.64 -8.94
C ASP A 392 -0.87 -5.33 -7.44
N ASP A 393 -0.07 -6.11 -6.72
CA ASP A 393 0.26 -5.92 -5.32
C ASP A 393 1.65 -5.35 -5.01
N ALA A 394 2.36 -4.88 -6.02
CA ALA A 394 3.64 -4.21 -5.85
C ALA A 394 3.47 -2.82 -5.20
N PHE A 395 4.60 -2.30 -4.68
CA PHE A 395 4.72 -1.03 -3.95
C PHE A 395 3.97 -1.03 -2.61
N PHE A 396 4.46 -0.34 -1.58
CA PHE A 396 3.86 -0.39 -0.21
C PHE A 396 3.73 -1.79 0.42
N THR A 397 4.43 -2.78 -0.13
CA THR A 397 4.36 -4.19 0.30
C THR A 397 5.74 -4.77 0.60
N TYR A 398 6.76 -3.91 0.69
CA TYR A 398 8.15 -4.31 0.94
C TYR A 398 8.30 -5.24 2.15
N LYS A 399 7.60 -4.90 3.24
CA LYS A 399 7.64 -5.71 4.45
C LYS A 399 6.66 -6.87 4.39
N GLY A 400 5.75 -6.97 3.43
CA GLY A 400 4.62 -7.90 3.40
C GLY A 400 3.30 -7.17 3.16
N ILE A 401 2.20 -7.93 3.08
CA ILE A 401 0.84 -7.42 2.85
C ILE A 401 -0.01 -7.80 4.06
N ASP A 402 -0.54 -6.81 4.76
CA ASP A 402 -1.56 -7.02 5.79
C ASP A 402 -2.90 -7.44 5.18
N THR A 403 -3.69 -8.11 6.01
CA THR A 403 -5.08 -8.50 5.73
C THR A 403 -6.06 -7.56 6.43
N ARG A 404 -7.36 -7.68 6.12
CA ARG A 404 -8.41 -6.95 6.85
C ARG A 404 -8.43 -7.32 8.33
N LYS A 405 -8.21 -8.60 8.63
CA LYS A 405 -8.11 -9.12 10.01
C LYS A 405 -6.94 -8.51 10.75
N SER A 406 -5.78 -8.42 10.11
CA SER A 406 -4.58 -7.78 10.68
C SER A 406 -4.79 -6.29 10.95
N ALA A 407 -5.44 -5.55 10.03
CA ALA A 407 -5.80 -4.15 10.27
C ALA A 407 -6.74 -3.98 11.47
N CYS A 408 -7.77 -4.82 11.57
CA CYS A 408 -8.69 -4.76 12.69
C CYS A 408 -8.03 -5.14 14.01
N ALA A 409 -7.19 -6.18 14.01
CA ALA A 409 -6.40 -6.57 15.17
C ALA A 409 -5.47 -5.44 15.62
N TYR A 410 -4.79 -4.76 14.69
CA TYR A 410 -3.95 -3.60 15.00
C TYR A 410 -4.75 -2.46 15.62
N TYR A 411 -5.84 -2.04 14.97
CA TYR A 411 -6.69 -0.96 15.46
C TYR A 411 -7.33 -1.28 16.80
N LYS A 412 -7.73 -2.53 17.04
CA LYS A 412 -8.18 -2.98 18.36
C LYS A 412 -7.06 -2.87 19.39
N ALA A 413 -5.84 -3.26 19.04
CA ALA A 413 -4.68 -3.24 19.94
C ALA A 413 -4.24 -1.83 20.34
N ILE A 414 -4.51 -0.80 19.52
CA ILE A 414 -4.29 0.62 19.86
C ILE A 414 -5.56 1.35 20.34
N GLY A 415 -6.69 0.63 20.46
CA GLY A 415 -7.97 1.18 20.94
C GLY A 415 -8.71 2.08 19.95
N ALA A 416 -8.41 1.98 18.66
CA ALA A 416 -9.10 2.72 17.60
C ALA A 416 -10.46 2.12 17.22
N VAL A 417 -10.70 0.84 17.51
CA VAL A 417 -12.01 0.18 17.35
C VAL A 417 -12.37 -0.66 18.57
N GLU A 418 -13.68 -0.83 18.80
CA GLU A 418 -14.23 -1.65 19.88
C GLU A 418 -14.07 -3.16 19.60
N GLY A 419 -14.43 -3.61 18.40
CA GLY A 419 -14.38 -5.02 18.03
C GLY A 419 -14.24 -5.27 16.54
N CYS A 420 -14.15 -6.55 16.19
CA CYS A 420 -14.00 -7.06 14.83
C CYS A 420 -14.88 -8.31 14.69
N ASP A 421 -15.47 -8.53 13.51
CA ASP A 421 -16.04 -9.83 13.18
C ASP A 421 -14.96 -10.85 12.76
N ALA A 422 -15.38 -12.04 12.31
CA ALA A 422 -14.46 -13.12 11.93
C ALA A 422 -13.63 -12.82 10.66
N ASP A 423 -14.07 -11.90 9.81
CA ASP A 423 -13.42 -11.48 8.57
C ASP A 423 -12.64 -10.15 8.73
N GLY A 424 -12.68 -9.55 9.91
CA GLY A 424 -11.96 -8.32 10.25
C GLY A 424 -12.74 -7.04 9.98
N TYR A 425 -14.04 -7.10 9.70
CA TYR A 425 -14.86 -5.89 9.63
C TYR A 425 -15.08 -5.32 11.04
N PRO A 426 -14.96 -3.99 11.22
CA PRO A 426 -15.13 -3.38 12.53
C PRO A 426 -16.56 -3.55 13.06
N THR A 427 -16.68 -3.78 14.36
CA THR A 427 -17.95 -3.79 15.10
C THR A 427 -17.89 -2.78 16.24
N GLY A 428 -19.03 -2.16 16.56
CA GLY A 428 -19.11 -1.17 17.63
C GLY A 428 -18.51 0.20 17.28
N ALA A 429 -18.05 0.93 18.30
CA ALA A 429 -17.52 2.28 18.15
C ALA A 429 -16.14 2.30 17.48
N GLN A 430 -15.91 3.34 16.67
CA GLN A 430 -14.63 3.59 15.99
C GLN A 430 -14.16 5.02 16.26
N LEU A 431 -12.85 5.18 16.40
CA LEU A 431 -12.20 6.48 16.51
C LEU A 431 -12.41 7.27 15.22
N THR A 432 -12.73 8.55 15.36
CA THR A 432 -12.87 9.50 14.25
C THR A 432 -11.71 10.49 14.22
N LEU A 433 -11.45 11.09 13.06
CA LEU A 433 -10.44 12.14 12.92
C LEU A 433 -10.70 13.32 13.86
N ALA A 434 -11.97 13.68 14.08
CA ALA A 434 -12.36 14.76 14.99
C ALA A 434 -11.99 14.44 16.44
N GLN A 435 -12.27 13.22 16.92
CA GLN A 435 -11.87 12.78 18.26
C GLN A 435 -10.34 12.74 18.39
N TRP A 436 -9.63 12.22 17.38
CA TRP A 436 -8.17 12.19 17.40
C TRP A 436 -7.56 13.60 17.42
N ARG A 437 -8.04 14.53 16.58
CA ARG A 437 -7.58 15.94 16.58
C ARG A 437 -7.89 16.64 17.90
N SER A 438 -9.07 16.39 18.48
CA SER A 438 -9.47 16.93 19.78
C SER A 438 -8.56 16.43 20.91
N LYS A 439 -8.19 15.14 20.92
CA LYS A 439 -7.21 14.58 21.87
C LYS A 439 -5.90 15.37 21.88
N PHE A 440 -5.44 15.80 20.71
CA PHE A 440 -4.16 16.48 20.52
C PHE A 440 -4.25 18.01 20.39
N ASN A 441 -5.40 18.64 20.67
CA ASN A 441 -5.56 20.10 20.55
C ASN A 441 -5.20 20.66 19.15
N LEU A 442 -5.43 19.89 18.10
CA LEU A 442 -5.20 20.35 16.72
C LEU A 442 -6.42 21.10 16.19
N THR A 443 -6.18 22.17 15.43
CA THR A 443 -7.24 22.96 14.78
C THR A 443 -8.20 22.06 13.98
N PRO A 444 -9.53 22.23 14.14
CA PRO A 444 -10.23 23.36 14.77
C PRO A 444 -10.41 23.29 16.30
N PHE A 445 -9.86 22.29 16.98
CA PHE A 445 -10.04 22.07 18.43
C PHE A 445 -8.92 22.67 19.28
N SER A 446 -8.13 23.61 18.76
CA SER A 446 -6.99 24.20 19.46
C SER A 446 -7.46 24.86 20.77
N ASN A 447 -6.77 24.54 21.88
CA ASN A 447 -7.12 24.89 23.27
C ASN A 447 -8.44 24.29 23.80
N GLY A 448 -9.02 23.28 23.13
CA GLY A 448 -10.28 22.63 23.52
C GLY A 448 -10.16 21.52 24.56
N ASN A 449 -8.96 20.94 24.74
CA ASN A 449 -8.68 19.96 25.80
C ASN A 449 -7.85 20.62 26.92
N PRO A 450 -8.50 21.08 28.02
CA PRO A 450 -7.80 21.74 29.13
C PRO A 450 -6.89 20.80 29.91
N SER A 451 -7.06 19.48 29.74
CA SER A 451 -6.33 18.44 30.47
C SER A 451 -4.91 18.22 29.93
N ASN A 452 -4.62 18.62 28.69
CA ASN A 452 -3.28 18.48 28.11
C ASN A 452 -3.00 19.59 27.06
N PRO A 453 -2.72 20.83 27.50
CA PRO A 453 -2.53 21.96 26.60
C PRO A 453 -1.26 21.84 25.75
N ILE A 454 -1.24 22.55 24.62
CA ILE A 454 -0.08 22.69 23.74
C ILE A 454 1.10 23.22 24.55
N ALA A 455 2.30 22.67 24.33
CA ALA A 455 3.49 23.12 25.04
C ALA A 455 3.88 24.55 24.65
N SER A 456 4.57 25.28 25.55
CA SER A 456 5.03 26.65 25.25
C SER A 456 6.01 26.71 24.08
N ASP A 457 6.77 25.64 23.83
CA ASP A 457 7.63 25.40 22.65
C ASP A 457 6.92 24.56 21.56
N GLY A 458 5.64 24.24 21.75
CA GLY A 458 4.89 23.19 21.04
C GLY A 458 3.84 23.67 20.05
N GLN A 459 3.76 24.99 19.78
CA GLN A 459 2.80 25.65 18.87
C GLN A 459 2.32 24.74 17.72
N GLU A 460 1.02 24.70 17.42
CA GLU A 460 0.57 23.98 16.22
C GLU A 460 1.30 24.51 14.97
N VAL A 461 2.03 23.63 14.29
CA VAL A 461 2.69 23.92 13.01
C VAL A 461 1.81 23.39 11.91
N ARG A 462 1.56 24.21 10.90
CA ARG A 462 0.87 23.80 9.68
C ARG A 462 1.76 24.05 8.47
N LEU A 463 1.88 23.05 7.61
CA LEU A 463 2.67 23.13 6.38
C LEU A 463 1.88 22.51 5.23
N GLN A 464 1.68 23.28 4.16
CA GLN A 464 1.22 22.74 2.88
C GLN A 464 2.38 22.60 1.91
N TYR A 465 2.48 21.43 1.29
CA TYR A 465 3.59 21.10 0.41
C TYR A 465 3.23 19.96 -0.53
N ILE A 466 4.05 19.77 -1.56
CA ILE A 466 3.99 18.63 -2.46
C ILE A 466 5.20 17.76 -2.16
N ASN A 467 4.96 16.48 -1.91
CA ASN A 467 6.04 15.54 -1.62
C ASN A 467 6.47 14.83 -2.91
N ARG A 468 7.45 15.39 -3.62
CA ARG A 468 7.89 14.86 -4.93
C ARG A 468 8.60 13.51 -4.83
N SER A 469 9.25 13.22 -3.72
CA SER A 469 10.02 11.98 -3.56
C SER A 469 9.23 10.80 -3.02
N ASP A 470 7.94 10.97 -2.71
CA ASP A 470 7.08 9.90 -2.17
C ASP A 470 6.00 9.47 -3.17
N LEU A 471 4.97 10.28 -3.39
CA LEU A 471 3.86 9.94 -4.30
C LEU A 471 3.40 11.14 -5.15
N ASN A 472 4.20 12.22 -5.12
CA ASN A 472 3.86 13.51 -5.73
C ASN A 472 2.50 14.10 -5.27
N LEU A 473 1.99 13.66 -4.11
CA LEU A 473 0.73 14.15 -3.54
C LEU A 473 0.91 15.55 -2.93
N GLY A 474 -0.13 16.38 -3.09
CA GLY A 474 -0.32 17.58 -2.27
C GLY A 474 -0.66 17.19 -0.83
N ARG A 475 -0.13 17.91 0.14
CA ARG A 475 -0.28 17.59 1.56
C ARG A 475 -0.60 18.83 2.36
N ASP A 476 -1.52 18.69 3.30
CA ASP A 476 -1.76 19.63 4.38
C ASP A 476 -1.44 18.94 5.70
N MET A 477 -0.32 19.32 6.30
CA MET A 477 0.19 18.72 7.52
C MET A 477 -0.06 19.63 8.70
N GLN A 478 -0.57 19.07 9.79
CA GLN A 478 -0.62 19.69 11.11
C GLN A 478 0.25 18.89 12.07
N ALA A 479 1.00 19.58 12.92
CA ALA A 479 1.85 18.94 13.92
C ALA A 479 1.84 19.71 15.22
N VAL A 480 1.88 18.99 16.35
CA VAL A 480 1.90 19.58 17.68
C VAL A 480 2.79 18.77 18.62
N LYS A 481 3.32 19.44 19.64
CA LYS A 481 3.94 18.83 20.83
C LYS A 481 3.20 19.34 22.06
N LEU A 482 2.74 18.43 22.90
CA LEU A 482 1.98 18.75 24.12
C LEU A 482 2.91 18.83 25.34
N ASN A 483 2.43 19.43 26.43
CA ASN A 483 3.22 19.63 27.66
C ASN A 483 3.69 18.32 28.30
N ASN A 484 2.91 17.25 28.16
CA ASN A 484 3.28 15.92 28.65
C ASN A 484 4.33 15.20 27.76
N GLY A 485 4.78 15.85 26.67
CA GLY A 485 5.74 15.29 25.73
C GLY A 485 5.13 14.51 24.57
N ASP A 486 3.80 14.35 24.52
CA ASP A 486 3.14 13.71 23.39
C ASP A 486 3.36 14.52 22.10
N ILE A 487 3.57 13.80 20.99
CA ILE A 487 3.79 14.40 19.67
C ILE A 487 2.77 13.81 18.70
N ALA A 488 2.10 14.65 17.91
CA ALA A 488 1.08 14.20 16.96
C ALA A 488 1.18 14.94 15.64
N TYR A 489 1.19 14.18 14.54
CA TYR A 489 1.33 14.64 13.15
C TYR A 489 0.11 14.12 12.38
N ASN A 490 -0.58 15.00 11.68
CA ASN A 490 -1.72 14.64 10.83
C ASN A 490 -1.48 15.19 9.43
N THR A 491 -1.40 14.28 8.47
CA THR A 491 -1.11 14.60 7.06
C THR A 491 -2.31 14.25 6.21
N CYS A 492 -3.06 15.26 5.78
CA CYS A 492 -4.13 15.08 4.82
C CYS A 492 -3.54 15.12 3.40
N ASN A 493 -3.77 14.05 2.64
CA ASN A 493 -3.27 13.85 1.29
C ASN A 493 -4.30 14.30 0.27
N TYR A 494 -3.82 14.93 -0.80
CA TYR A 494 -4.58 15.50 -1.90
C TYR A 494 -3.90 15.12 -3.22
N PRO A 495 -4.64 15.19 -4.35
CA PRO A 495 -4.05 15.12 -5.68
C PRO A 495 -2.82 16.03 -5.81
N GLY A 496 -1.83 15.55 -6.56
CA GLY A 496 -0.61 16.30 -6.88
C GLY A 496 -0.85 17.47 -7.83
N PRO A 497 0.24 18.08 -8.35
CA PRO A 497 0.17 19.09 -9.41
C PRO A 497 -0.73 18.64 -10.58
N GLN A 498 -1.68 19.50 -10.94
CA GLN A 498 -2.55 19.35 -12.10
C GLN A 498 -2.30 20.49 -13.09
N ASN A 499 -2.69 20.33 -14.35
CA ASN A 499 -2.66 21.42 -15.31
C ASN A 499 -3.63 22.52 -14.86
N VAL A 500 -3.16 23.75 -14.72
CA VAL A 500 -4.03 24.89 -14.33
C VAL A 500 -5.18 25.16 -15.30
N ASN A 501 -5.09 24.72 -16.55
CA ASN A 501 -6.17 24.82 -17.54
C ASN A 501 -7.20 23.69 -17.41
N ASP A 502 -6.92 22.68 -16.58
CA ASP A 502 -7.82 21.58 -16.24
C ASP A 502 -7.72 21.26 -14.73
N PRO A 503 -8.27 22.13 -13.86
CA PRO A 503 -8.09 22.04 -12.41
C PRO A 503 -8.82 20.86 -11.75
N LEU A 504 -9.62 20.11 -12.51
CA LEU A 504 -10.28 18.88 -12.09
C LEU A 504 -9.77 17.65 -12.85
N GLY A 505 -8.75 17.83 -13.69
CA GLY A 505 -8.13 16.79 -14.51
C GLY A 505 -7.23 15.85 -13.74
N ALA A 506 -6.53 14.97 -14.47
CA ALA A 506 -5.61 14.02 -13.87
C ALA A 506 -4.39 14.74 -13.26
N PRO A 507 -3.92 14.32 -12.08
CA PRO A 507 -2.59 14.71 -11.60
C PRO A 507 -1.51 14.26 -12.58
N ALA A 508 -0.38 14.96 -12.58
CA ALA A 508 0.78 14.56 -13.39
C ALA A 508 1.29 13.17 -12.97
N GLU A 509 1.57 12.31 -13.96
CA GLU A 509 2.27 11.03 -13.75
C GLU A 509 3.67 11.26 -13.19
N ILE A 510 4.15 10.37 -12.33
CA ILE A 510 5.47 10.46 -11.72
C ILE A 510 6.56 10.30 -12.79
N GLY A 511 7.43 11.30 -12.93
CA GLY A 511 8.53 11.22 -13.90
C GLY A 511 9.13 12.60 -14.23
N PRO A 512 10.44 12.67 -14.55
CA PRO A 512 11.10 13.94 -14.87
C PRO A 512 10.51 14.67 -16.09
N GLN A 513 10.01 13.92 -17.08
CA GLN A 513 9.39 14.48 -18.29
C GLN A 513 7.90 14.83 -18.11
N THR A 514 7.21 14.14 -17.21
CA THR A 514 5.76 14.27 -16.99
C THR A 514 5.40 15.19 -15.82
N GLU A 515 6.37 15.55 -14.96
CA GLU A 515 6.18 16.47 -13.82
C GLU A 515 7.05 17.74 -13.91
N PRO A 516 6.90 18.58 -14.95
CA PRO A 516 7.68 19.81 -15.03
C PRO A 516 7.45 20.68 -13.78
N ASP A 517 8.49 21.37 -13.33
CA ASP A 517 8.47 22.31 -12.19
C ASP A 517 7.74 23.62 -12.58
N VAL A 518 6.45 23.50 -12.88
CA VAL A 518 5.57 24.63 -13.21
C VAL A 518 4.96 25.14 -11.91
N GLN A 519 5.47 26.28 -11.42
CA GLN A 519 5.03 26.86 -10.14
C GLN A 519 3.51 27.06 -10.08
N ALA A 520 2.86 27.45 -11.17
CA ALA A 520 1.40 27.60 -11.20
C ALA A 520 0.63 26.30 -10.91
N ASN A 521 1.14 25.14 -11.37
CA ASN A 521 0.53 23.84 -11.07
C ASN A 521 0.76 23.44 -9.60
N ILE A 522 1.92 23.81 -9.05
CA ILE A 522 2.25 23.61 -7.63
C ILE A 522 1.31 24.46 -6.75
N ASP A 523 1.13 25.74 -7.11
CA ASP A 523 0.27 26.68 -6.41
C ASP A 523 -1.19 26.21 -6.43
N LEU A 524 -1.69 25.71 -7.57
CA LEU A 524 -3.03 25.15 -7.68
C LEU A 524 -3.23 23.94 -6.75
N ALA A 525 -2.31 22.97 -6.75
CA ALA A 525 -2.42 21.80 -5.88
C ALA A 525 -2.41 22.19 -4.39
N ILE A 526 -1.59 23.17 -4.02
CA ILE A 526 -1.53 23.68 -2.64
C ILE A 526 -2.78 24.49 -2.28
N ASP A 527 -3.34 25.29 -3.19
CA ASP A 527 -4.62 25.97 -2.98
C ASP A 527 -5.77 24.97 -2.79
N ASN A 528 -5.82 23.93 -3.61
CA ASN A 528 -6.79 22.84 -3.47
C ASN A 528 -6.67 22.16 -2.09
N ALA A 529 -5.44 21.81 -1.67
CA ALA A 529 -5.20 21.24 -0.34
C ALA A 529 -5.63 22.20 0.80
N ARG A 530 -5.30 23.50 0.68
CA ARG A 530 -5.69 24.53 1.65
C ARG A 530 -7.21 24.68 1.76
N ARG A 531 -7.92 24.52 0.66
CA ARG A 531 -9.40 24.62 0.56
C ARG A 531 -10.10 23.29 0.86
N GLY A 532 -9.37 22.21 1.09
CA GLY A 532 -9.94 20.89 1.34
C GLY A 532 -10.55 20.23 0.08
N ILE A 533 -10.15 20.66 -1.12
CA ILE A 533 -10.69 20.13 -2.38
C ILE A 533 -9.94 18.86 -2.76
N GLY A 534 -10.68 17.76 -2.92
CA GLY A 534 -10.12 16.50 -3.37
C GLY A 534 -9.31 15.74 -2.31
N MET A 535 -9.56 15.97 -1.01
CA MET A 535 -8.92 15.19 0.05
C MET A 535 -9.08 13.68 -0.19
N ILE A 536 -7.97 12.94 -0.22
CA ILE A 536 -7.95 11.49 -0.42
C ILE A 536 -8.12 10.81 0.94
N ALA A 537 -7.25 11.15 1.89
CA ALA A 537 -7.29 10.66 3.27
C ALA A 537 -6.34 11.46 4.17
N CYS A 538 -6.61 11.46 5.47
CA CYS A 538 -5.70 11.96 6.49
C CYS A 538 -5.00 10.81 7.20
N VAL A 539 -3.68 10.75 7.07
CA VAL A 539 -2.83 9.81 7.82
C VAL A 539 -2.36 10.51 9.09
N ALA A 540 -2.84 10.03 10.23
CA ALA A 540 -2.52 10.53 11.54
C ALA A 540 -1.52 9.62 12.23
N MET A 541 -0.53 10.23 12.88
CA MET A 541 0.52 9.56 13.63
C MET A 541 0.67 10.23 14.98
N ASP A 542 0.81 9.43 16.04
CA ASP A 542 1.14 9.98 17.34
C ASP A 542 2.15 9.13 18.12
N TYR A 543 3.01 9.83 18.86
CA TYR A 543 3.88 9.29 19.89
C TYR A 543 3.28 9.69 21.24
N SER A 544 2.48 8.79 21.80
CA SER A 544 1.81 8.96 23.10
C SER A 544 1.67 7.61 23.81
N ALA A 545 1.52 7.64 25.13
CA ALA A 545 1.29 6.45 25.94
C ALA A 545 -0.18 5.99 25.87
N ILE A 546 -0.39 4.68 26.00
CA ILE A 546 -1.70 4.09 26.30
C ILE A 546 -1.56 3.39 27.66
N PRO A 547 -2.41 3.70 28.66
CA PRO A 547 -2.34 3.06 29.97
C PRO A 547 -2.39 1.53 29.86
N GLY A 548 -1.46 0.86 30.54
CA GLY A 548 -1.33 -0.60 30.55
C GLY A 548 -0.64 -1.20 29.31
N ILE A 549 -0.24 -0.38 28.34
CA ILE A 549 0.42 -0.84 27.11
C ILE A 549 1.87 -0.36 27.06
N ASN A 550 2.77 -1.21 26.56
CA ASN A 550 4.19 -0.88 26.37
C ASN A 550 4.88 -0.35 27.66
N GLY A 551 4.42 -0.80 28.83
CA GLY A 551 4.92 -0.34 30.13
C GLY A 551 4.64 1.15 30.38
N ASP A 552 3.49 1.65 29.93
CA ASP A 552 3.08 3.06 29.98
C ASP A 552 4.02 4.02 29.25
N ARG A 553 4.87 3.49 28.36
CA ARG A 553 5.78 4.28 27.53
C ARG A 553 5.14 4.65 26.20
N PRO A 554 5.34 5.89 25.73
CA PRO A 554 4.87 6.29 24.42
C PRO A 554 5.48 5.45 23.29
N PHE A 555 4.70 5.28 22.23
CA PHE A 555 5.10 4.60 21.00
C PHE A 555 4.32 5.16 19.81
N THR A 556 4.88 4.98 18.60
CA THR A 556 4.28 5.44 17.35
C THR A 556 3.02 4.62 17.03
N LYS A 557 1.91 5.31 16.78
CA LYS A 557 0.64 4.73 16.32
C LYS A 557 0.25 5.33 14.98
N PHE A 558 -0.38 4.54 14.12
CA PHE A 558 -0.86 4.95 12.80
C PHE A 558 -2.38 4.87 12.74
N TYR A 559 -2.99 5.85 12.10
CA TYR A 559 -4.42 5.86 11.77
C TYR A 559 -4.58 6.48 10.40
N THR A 560 -5.54 5.99 9.64
CA THR A 560 -5.92 6.61 8.37
C THR A 560 -7.39 6.93 8.43
N PHE A 561 -7.76 8.15 8.08
CA PHE A 561 -9.14 8.61 8.06
C PHE A 561 -9.53 9.05 6.66
N GLY A 562 -10.73 8.66 6.23
CA GLY A 562 -11.29 9.06 4.95
C GLY A 562 -11.75 10.52 4.95
N PRO A 563 -12.26 11.02 3.81
CA PRO A 563 -12.77 12.39 3.68
C PRO A 563 -13.86 12.78 4.70
N THR A 564 -14.57 11.76 5.18
CA THR A 564 -15.68 11.82 6.13
C THR A 564 -15.20 11.91 7.59
N GLY A 565 -13.90 11.67 7.82
CA GLY A 565 -13.31 11.52 9.15
C GLY A 565 -13.48 10.13 9.77
N GLN A 566 -14.09 9.18 9.04
CA GLN A 566 -14.18 7.78 9.46
C GLN A 566 -12.83 7.07 9.35
N LEU A 567 -12.59 6.10 10.23
CA LEU A 567 -11.38 5.28 10.22
C LEU A 567 -11.39 4.33 9.01
N LEU A 568 -10.34 4.38 8.21
CA LEU A 568 -10.13 3.46 7.09
C LEU A 568 -9.20 2.32 7.52
N PHE A 569 -9.51 1.12 7.06
CA PHE A 569 -8.76 -0.12 7.34
C PHE A 569 -7.76 -0.47 6.25
N SER A 570 -8.02 0.02 5.04
CA SER A 570 -7.12 -0.01 3.91
C SER A 570 -7.08 1.35 3.23
N ILE A 571 -6.04 1.59 2.44
CA ILE A 571 -6.02 2.69 1.48
C ILE A 571 -5.18 2.34 0.25
N SER A 572 -5.60 2.83 -0.92
CA SER A 572 -4.83 2.78 -2.17
C SER A 572 -4.26 4.17 -2.50
N LEU A 573 -3.00 4.42 -2.12
CA LEU A 573 -2.29 5.68 -2.36
C LEU A 573 -1.45 5.70 -3.64
N ASP A 574 -1.19 4.55 -4.25
CA ASP A 574 -0.35 4.36 -5.44
C ASP A 574 -1.14 3.93 -6.68
N GLY A 575 -2.47 4.00 -6.60
CA GLY A 575 -3.37 3.56 -7.67
C GLY A 575 -3.38 2.03 -7.90
N ARG A 576 -2.78 1.23 -7.00
CA ARG A 576 -2.75 -0.23 -7.07
C ARG A 576 -3.39 -0.88 -5.86
N ARG A 577 -4.64 -1.30 -6.03
CA ARG A 577 -5.49 -2.04 -5.08
C ARG A 577 -5.50 -1.46 -3.66
N GLU A 578 -6.46 -1.88 -2.87
CA GLU A 578 -6.48 -1.53 -1.45
C GLU A 578 -5.38 -2.28 -0.68
N LYS A 579 -4.68 -1.59 0.23
CA LYS A 579 -3.64 -2.15 1.10
C LYS A 579 -3.95 -1.85 2.55
N PHE A 580 -3.93 -2.88 3.39
CA PHE A 580 -4.38 -2.81 4.78
C PHE A 580 -3.32 -2.22 5.73
N MET A 581 -3.81 -1.59 6.79
CA MET A 581 -3.00 -1.05 7.87
C MET A 581 -2.55 -2.18 8.82
N PRO A 582 -1.44 -2.02 9.57
CA PRO A 582 -0.47 -0.93 9.52
C PRO A 582 0.57 -1.04 8.38
N GLY A 583 0.54 -2.09 7.54
CA GLY A 583 1.50 -2.39 6.48
C GLY A 583 1.79 -1.23 5.53
N THR A 584 0.74 -0.52 5.10
CA THR A 584 0.87 0.69 4.26
C THR A 584 1.76 1.76 4.92
N CYS A 585 1.73 1.90 6.24
CA CYS A 585 2.52 2.89 6.98
C CYS A 585 3.94 2.38 7.30
N THR A 586 4.07 1.11 7.70
CA THR A 586 5.35 0.51 8.10
C THR A 586 6.34 0.37 6.95
N THR A 587 5.86 0.37 5.70
CA THR A 587 6.74 0.47 4.54
C THR A 587 7.67 1.67 4.72
N CYS A 588 7.14 2.89 4.84
CA CYS A 588 7.99 4.08 4.90
C CYS A 588 8.49 4.42 6.31
N HIS A 589 7.74 4.07 7.36
CA HIS A 589 8.08 4.39 8.76
C HIS A 589 8.82 3.27 9.49
N GLY A 590 9.24 2.22 8.77
CA GLY A 590 9.83 1.05 9.38
C GLY A 590 8.87 0.32 10.32
N GLY A 591 9.43 -0.58 11.11
CA GLY A 591 8.67 -1.47 11.96
C GLY A 591 9.56 -2.62 12.38
N ASP A 592 10.46 -2.34 13.33
CA ASP A 592 11.46 -3.32 13.77
C ASP A 592 10.81 -4.51 14.54
N ALA A 593 9.52 -4.39 14.87
CA ALA A 593 8.71 -5.46 15.47
C ALA A 593 7.51 -5.88 14.58
N TYR A 594 7.55 -5.57 13.28
CA TYR A 594 6.52 -5.92 12.30
C TYR A 594 7.10 -6.85 11.23
N GLY A 595 6.49 -8.03 11.07
CA GLY A 595 6.94 -9.10 10.18
C GLY A 595 6.05 -9.27 8.96
N GLY A 596 5.67 -8.16 8.32
CA GLY A 596 4.86 -8.18 7.11
C GLY A 596 3.38 -8.35 7.27
N GLN A 597 2.96 -8.78 8.45
CA GLN A 597 1.57 -8.90 8.84
C GLN A 597 1.46 -8.61 10.34
N PHE A 598 0.40 -7.91 10.76
CA PHE A 598 0.04 -7.78 12.17
C PHE A 598 -0.66 -9.07 12.66
N PRO A 599 -0.28 -9.65 13.81
CA PRO A 599 -0.88 -10.89 14.29
C PRO A 599 -2.40 -10.84 14.42
N GLU A 600 -3.08 -11.77 13.75
CA GLU A 600 -4.55 -11.88 13.74
C GLU A 600 -5.11 -12.61 14.97
N ASP A 601 -4.27 -13.36 15.72
CA ASP A 601 -4.66 -14.13 16.91
C ASP A 601 -4.83 -13.25 18.17
N GLY A 602 -4.77 -11.93 18.02
CA GLY A 602 -4.84 -10.96 19.11
C GLY A 602 -3.56 -10.84 19.92
N SER A 603 -2.50 -11.55 19.56
CA SER A 603 -1.22 -11.47 20.28
C SER A 603 -0.33 -10.30 19.85
N GLY A 604 -0.80 -9.49 18.91
CA GLY A 604 -0.01 -8.45 18.27
C GLY A 604 0.43 -7.37 19.25
N ARG A 605 1.68 -6.93 19.11
CA ARG A 605 2.25 -5.85 19.91
C ARG A 605 1.89 -4.49 19.25
N PRO A 606 1.20 -3.57 19.96
CA PRO A 606 0.87 -2.25 19.40
C PRO A 606 2.09 -1.40 19.01
N ASP A 607 3.17 -1.48 19.79
CA ASP A 607 4.45 -0.82 19.48
C ASP A 607 5.21 -1.62 18.41
N LEU A 608 5.00 -1.23 17.16
CA LEU A 608 5.66 -1.79 15.97
C LEU A 608 7.14 -1.44 15.88
N LYS A 609 7.67 -0.60 16.77
CA LYS A 609 9.01 0.02 16.67
C LYS A 609 9.20 0.85 15.40
N SER A 610 8.13 1.52 14.96
CA SER A 610 8.16 2.43 13.82
C SER A 610 8.70 3.81 14.17
N ARG A 611 9.35 4.43 13.19
CA ARG A 611 10.14 5.66 13.30
C ARG A 611 9.62 6.75 12.38
N TRP A 612 10.02 7.97 12.67
CA TRP A 612 9.55 9.16 11.99
C TRP A 612 10.56 9.56 10.91
N GLN A 613 10.05 10.05 9.78
CA GLN A 613 10.87 10.41 8.65
C GLN A 613 11.31 11.87 8.75
N PRO A 614 12.57 12.19 8.39
CA PRO A 614 12.98 13.56 8.25
C PRO A 614 12.30 14.23 7.03
N PHE A 615 11.99 15.50 7.17
CA PHE A 615 11.48 16.35 6.09
C PHE A 615 12.67 16.96 5.35
N ASP A 616 12.89 16.58 4.09
CA ASP A 616 13.99 17.09 3.26
C ASP A 616 13.46 18.14 2.27
N MET A 617 13.84 19.40 2.43
CA MET A 617 13.42 20.51 1.57
C MET A 617 13.86 20.33 0.11
N ALA A 618 14.85 19.49 -0.18
CA ALA A 618 15.20 19.14 -1.57
C ALA A 618 14.07 18.34 -2.26
N ASN A 619 13.25 17.64 -1.48
CA ASN A 619 12.21 16.72 -1.94
C ASN A 619 10.79 17.32 -1.85
N LEU A 620 10.64 18.47 -1.19
CA LEU A 620 9.35 19.16 -1.02
C LEU A 620 9.25 20.35 -1.98
N LYS A 621 8.05 20.57 -2.54
CA LYS A 621 7.70 21.84 -3.20
C LYS A 621 6.64 22.57 -2.41
N VAL A 622 6.75 23.90 -2.39
CA VAL A 622 5.81 24.78 -1.67
C VAL A 622 5.29 25.86 -2.62
N SER A 623 4.16 26.43 -2.26
CA SER A 623 3.62 27.60 -2.94
C SER A 623 4.30 28.82 -2.34
N PHE A 624 4.82 29.70 -3.19
CA PHE A 624 5.46 30.93 -2.74
C PHE A 624 5.25 32.04 -3.78
N SER A 625 4.97 33.24 -3.29
CA SER A 625 4.91 34.48 -4.09
C SER A 625 6.02 35.46 -3.69
N SER A 626 6.68 35.19 -2.57
CA SER A 626 7.74 35.99 -1.97
C SER A 626 8.78 35.12 -1.29
N SER A 627 9.95 35.69 -0.96
CA SER A 627 10.96 35.00 -0.15
C SER A 627 10.45 34.69 1.27
N GLN A 628 9.53 35.51 1.80
CA GLN A 628 8.95 35.32 3.13
C GLN A 628 8.11 34.04 3.23
N ASP A 629 7.38 33.70 2.17
CA ASP A 629 6.61 32.45 2.10
C ASP A 629 7.55 31.23 2.17
N LEU A 630 8.67 31.30 1.47
CA LEU A 630 9.70 30.27 1.47
C LEU A 630 10.42 30.19 2.83
N ASP A 631 10.72 31.32 3.46
CA ASP A 631 11.31 31.36 4.81
C ASP A 631 10.36 30.75 5.85
N ALA A 632 9.06 31.03 5.75
CA ALA A 632 8.04 30.45 6.62
C ALA A 632 7.95 28.93 6.44
N ALA A 633 7.99 28.43 5.20
CA ALA A 633 8.04 27.00 4.92
C ALA A 633 9.32 26.34 5.49
N ASN A 634 10.49 26.95 5.29
CA ASN A 634 11.75 26.47 5.86
C ASN A 634 11.70 26.43 7.40
N ALA A 635 11.16 27.48 8.03
CA ALA A 635 10.99 27.53 9.49
C ALA A 635 10.04 26.43 9.99
N ALA A 636 8.91 26.22 9.31
CA ALA A 636 7.99 25.13 9.64
C ALA A 636 8.67 23.76 9.55
N VAL A 637 9.38 23.48 8.45
CA VAL A 637 10.12 22.23 8.25
C VAL A 637 11.22 22.04 9.29
N LYS A 638 11.92 23.11 9.69
CA LYS A 638 12.87 23.07 10.81
C LYS A 638 12.20 22.63 12.10
N ILE A 639 11.06 23.21 12.46
CA ILE A 639 10.32 22.82 13.67
C ILE A 639 9.87 21.35 13.59
N LEU A 640 9.34 20.90 12.45
CA LEU A 640 8.93 19.51 12.24
C LEU A 640 10.09 18.53 12.44
N ASN A 641 11.27 18.83 11.89
CA ASN A 641 12.46 18.00 12.08
C ASN A 641 12.99 18.05 13.51
N GLN A 642 12.99 19.22 14.16
CA GLN A 642 13.51 19.37 15.52
C GLN A 642 12.64 18.64 16.56
N ARG A 643 11.34 18.47 16.31
CA ARG A 643 10.42 17.76 17.21
C ARG A 643 10.67 16.28 17.35
N MET A 644 11.28 15.66 16.34
CA MET A 644 11.61 14.23 16.35
C MET A 644 13.03 13.96 16.85
N VAL A 645 13.84 14.98 17.13
CA VAL A 645 15.20 14.80 17.67
C VAL A 645 15.32 15.37 19.08
N GLY A 646 15.85 14.58 20.00
CA GLY A 646 16.09 15.01 21.37
C GLY A 646 16.27 13.84 22.33
N PRO A 647 16.69 14.11 23.58
CA PRO A 647 16.74 13.08 24.61
C PRO A 647 15.38 12.41 24.81
N GLY A 648 15.31 11.08 24.79
CA GLY A 648 14.08 10.32 24.99
C GLY A 648 13.27 10.04 23.72
N LEU A 649 13.74 10.49 22.55
CA LEU A 649 13.10 10.26 21.24
C LEU A 649 13.86 9.21 20.39
N GLU A 650 14.81 8.49 20.98
CA GLU A 650 15.58 7.45 20.30
C GLU A 650 14.73 6.26 19.81
N SER A 651 13.52 6.11 20.38
CA SER A 651 12.50 5.12 19.97
C SER A 651 11.85 5.45 18.63
N ILE A 652 11.78 6.74 18.26
CA ILE A 652 11.14 7.20 17.02
C ILE A 652 12.12 7.74 15.99
N THR A 653 13.41 7.85 16.32
CA THR A 653 14.43 8.44 15.44
C THR A 653 15.69 7.57 15.36
N THR A 654 16.19 7.33 14.14
CA THR A 654 17.47 6.61 13.94
C THR A 654 18.68 7.52 14.12
N ALA A 655 19.86 6.92 14.33
CA ALA A 655 21.13 7.65 14.31
C ALA A 655 21.36 8.39 12.98
N ARG A 656 20.96 7.77 11.85
CA ARG A 656 21.04 8.37 10.51
C ARG A 656 20.14 9.61 10.39
N THR A 657 18.88 9.50 10.82
CA THR A 657 17.93 10.63 10.80
C THR A 657 18.42 11.78 11.68
N LYS A 658 18.93 11.47 12.88
CA LYS A 658 19.55 12.47 13.76
C LYS A 658 20.74 13.16 13.09
N ALA A 659 21.61 12.41 12.40
CA ALA A 659 22.76 12.96 11.69
C ALA A 659 22.35 13.87 10.52
N LEU A 660 21.33 13.49 9.75
CA LEU A 660 20.76 14.32 8.69
C LEU A 660 20.23 15.64 9.22
N ILE A 661 19.34 15.60 10.21
CA ILE A 661 18.73 16.80 10.80
C ILE A 661 19.81 17.71 11.42
N THR A 662 20.77 17.14 12.15
CA THR A 662 21.88 17.92 12.73
C THR A 662 22.75 18.57 11.67
N GLY A 663 23.01 17.86 10.56
CA GLY A 663 23.82 18.37 9.45
C GLY A 663 23.14 19.45 8.63
N TRP A 664 21.85 19.29 8.34
CA TRP A 664 21.07 20.28 7.58
C TRP A 664 20.97 21.63 8.27
N TYR A 665 20.88 21.64 9.60
CA TYR A 665 20.70 22.85 10.43
C TYR A 665 21.95 23.24 11.21
N LYS A 666 23.14 22.76 10.79
CA LYS A 666 24.41 23.18 11.38
C LYS A 666 24.53 24.71 11.34
N ASP A 667 25.11 25.29 12.39
CA ASP A 667 25.22 26.75 12.59
C ASP A 667 23.85 27.45 12.78
N ASP A 668 22.85 26.71 13.27
CA ASP A 668 21.48 27.17 13.58
C ASP A 668 20.72 27.81 12.40
N ARG A 669 21.02 27.36 11.18
CA ARG A 669 20.35 27.83 9.96
C ARG A 669 18.84 27.55 10.01
N ILE A 670 18.05 28.45 9.41
CA ILE A 670 16.61 28.22 9.18
C ILE A 670 16.43 27.38 7.92
N VAL A 671 17.18 27.70 6.87
CA VAL A 671 17.18 26.99 5.59
C VAL A 671 18.07 25.76 5.68
N GLN A 672 17.56 24.62 5.22
CA GLN A 672 18.35 23.39 5.17
C GLN A 672 19.53 23.53 4.21
N ASN A 673 20.68 23.01 4.62
CA ASN A 673 21.77 22.77 3.67
C ASN A 673 21.47 21.53 2.81
N SER A 674 20.77 21.72 1.68
CA SER A 674 20.44 20.62 0.75
C SER A 674 21.67 19.92 0.15
N ASN A 675 22.86 20.55 0.21
CA ASN A 675 24.12 19.95 -0.24
C ASN A 675 24.81 19.13 0.86
N PHE A 676 24.21 19.00 2.05
CA PHE A 676 24.78 18.20 3.13
C PHE A 676 24.77 16.71 2.76
N ILE A 677 25.94 16.08 2.90
CA ILE A 677 26.12 14.64 2.74
C ILE A 677 26.42 14.08 4.15
N PRO A 678 25.60 13.15 4.69
CA PRO A 678 25.85 12.53 5.98
C PRO A 678 27.13 11.67 5.92
N PRO A 679 27.70 11.29 7.08
CA PRO A 679 28.86 10.40 7.11
C PRO A 679 28.64 9.13 6.26
N LEU A 680 29.66 8.75 5.47
CA LEU A 680 29.58 7.66 4.49
C LEU A 680 29.25 6.29 5.09
N SER A 681 29.52 6.09 6.38
CA SER A 681 29.08 4.90 7.14
C SER A 681 27.56 4.70 7.12
N TYR A 682 26.78 5.73 6.74
CA TYR A 682 25.33 5.68 6.58
C TYR A 682 24.87 5.52 5.12
N ILE A 683 25.80 5.48 4.14
CA ILE A 683 25.51 5.47 2.70
C ILE A 683 25.84 4.12 2.04
N ALA A 684 26.91 3.42 2.44
CA ALA A 684 27.17 1.99 2.17
C ALA A 684 28.51 1.55 2.81
N SER A 685 28.57 0.38 3.44
CA SER A 685 29.83 -0.17 4.00
C SER A 685 30.72 -0.87 2.98
N SER A 686 30.20 -1.25 1.81
CA SER A 686 30.95 -2.08 0.83
C SER A 686 31.04 -1.51 -0.59
N LEU A 687 30.57 -0.28 -0.85
CA LEU A 687 30.98 0.49 -2.04
C LEU A 687 32.29 1.25 -1.82
N LEU A 688 32.85 1.20 -0.61
CA LEU A 688 33.97 2.03 -0.19
C LEU A 688 35.13 1.16 0.29
N THR A 689 36.24 1.22 -0.44
CA THR A 689 37.60 1.03 0.10
C THR A 689 37.84 2.02 1.29
N PRO A 690 38.86 1.82 2.17
CA PRO A 690 38.89 2.18 3.60
C PRO A 690 38.48 3.61 3.99
N PRO A 691 38.25 3.92 5.29
CA PRO A 691 37.70 5.21 5.72
C PRO A 691 38.49 6.41 5.15
N GLY A 692 37.88 7.12 4.21
CA GLY A 692 38.49 8.23 3.46
C GLY A 692 37.44 9.24 2.98
N THR A 693 37.91 10.34 2.38
CA THR A 693 37.06 11.38 1.78
C THR A 693 36.26 10.82 0.60
N PRO A 694 34.95 11.09 0.48
CA PRO A 694 34.16 10.57 -0.63
C PRO A 694 34.71 10.98 -1.98
N THR A 695 34.75 10.04 -2.94
CA THR A 695 35.05 10.32 -4.35
C THR A 695 33.95 11.21 -4.95
N GLN A 696 34.22 11.88 -6.07
CA GLN A 696 33.18 12.68 -6.74
C GLN A 696 32.01 11.80 -7.21
N ALA A 697 32.30 10.59 -7.72
CA ALA A 697 31.27 9.63 -8.15
C ALA A 697 30.33 9.20 -7.01
N GLU A 698 30.85 9.03 -5.78
CA GLU A 698 30.01 8.71 -4.61
C GLU A 698 29.12 9.89 -4.21
N LYS A 699 29.63 11.12 -4.31
CA LYS A 699 28.83 12.32 -4.07
C LYS A 699 27.72 12.45 -5.11
N ASP A 700 28.04 12.21 -6.39
CA ASP A 700 27.08 12.27 -7.48
C ASP A 700 26.00 11.18 -7.33
N LEU A 701 26.38 9.94 -6.99
CA LEU A 701 25.44 8.85 -6.66
C LEU A 701 24.51 9.25 -5.51
N TYR A 702 25.06 9.84 -4.45
CA TYR A 702 24.24 10.28 -3.33
C TYR A 702 23.28 11.40 -3.73
N GLN A 703 23.77 12.45 -4.38
CA GLN A 703 22.97 13.65 -4.70
C GLN A 703 21.92 13.41 -5.78
N HIS A 704 22.16 12.51 -6.73
CA HIS A 704 21.25 12.28 -7.86
C HIS A 704 20.35 11.06 -7.71
N ILE A 705 20.68 10.10 -6.84
CA ILE A 705 19.90 8.86 -6.68
C ILE A 705 19.45 8.69 -5.23
N ILE A 706 20.39 8.65 -4.28
CA ILE A 706 20.07 8.29 -2.89
C ILE A 706 19.25 9.39 -2.21
N GLN A 707 19.67 10.65 -2.26
CA GLN A 707 18.98 11.78 -1.65
C GLN A 707 17.56 11.98 -2.21
N PRO A 708 17.34 12.03 -3.54
CA PRO A 708 16.01 12.27 -4.09
C PRO A 708 15.09 11.04 -4.07
N GLY A 709 15.63 9.81 -4.06
CA GLY A 709 14.83 8.58 -4.21
C GLY A 709 14.79 7.67 -2.99
N CYS A 710 15.86 7.59 -2.19
CA CYS A 710 16.00 6.54 -1.17
C CYS A 710 16.02 7.10 0.27
N GLN A 711 16.60 8.28 0.47
CA GLN A 711 16.99 8.79 1.78
C GLN A 711 15.83 8.86 2.77
N THR A 712 14.71 9.47 2.39
CA THR A 712 13.59 9.75 3.29
C THR A 712 13.12 8.50 4.02
N CYS A 713 12.93 7.40 3.29
CA CYS A 713 12.44 6.16 3.84
C CYS A 713 13.55 5.33 4.51
N HIS A 714 14.70 5.19 3.85
CA HIS A 714 15.83 4.39 4.38
C HIS A 714 16.48 5.06 5.62
N ALA A 715 16.24 6.34 5.86
CA ALA A 715 16.62 7.00 7.11
C ALA A 715 15.79 6.50 8.30
N ALA A 716 14.55 6.06 8.09
CA ALA A 716 13.65 5.56 9.13
C ALA A 716 13.77 4.05 9.39
N GLN A 717 14.52 3.29 8.57
CA GLN A 717 14.73 1.85 8.75
C GLN A 717 15.95 1.56 9.65
N LYS A 718 15.89 0.50 10.47
CA LYS A 718 17.06 -0.05 11.15
C LYS A 718 17.88 -0.82 10.12
N VAL A 719 19.17 -0.50 10.02
CA VAL A 719 20.03 -0.87 8.90
C VAL A 719 20.30 -2.38 8.86
N ASP A 720 19.49 -3.12 8.09
CA ASP A 720 19.85 -4.45 7.56
C ASP A 720 20.19 -4.39 6.06
N GLU A 721 20.09 -3.21 5.46
CA GLU A 721 20.30 -3.04 4.02
C GLU A 721 21.73 -2.60 3.74
N ASN A 722 22.53 -3.58 3.34
CA ASN A 722 23.76 -3.30 2.64
C ASN A 722 23.38 -2.81 1.22
N ILE A 723 23.39 -1.50 1.00
CA ILE A 723 23.09 -0.85 -0.31
C ILE A 723 24.03 -1.36 -1.43
N ALA A 724 25.11 -2.07 -1.08
CA ALA A 724 26.05 -2.68 -2.01
C ALA A 724 25.61 -4.01 -2.64
N ASP A 725 24.50 -4.62 -2.21
CA ASP A 725 23.87 -5.64 -3.05
C ASP A 725 23.21 -4.91 -4.22
N ASN A 726 23.96 -4.74 -5.31
CA ASN A 726 23.55 -4.11 -6.57
C ASN A 726 22.16 -4.56 -7.05
N VAL A 727 21.81 -5.81 -6.73
CA VAL A 727 20.53 -6.48 -7.00
C VAL A 727 19.35 -5.82 -6.26
N LYS A 728 19.54 -5.27 -5.07
CA LYS A 728 18.46 -4.70 -4.24
C LYS A 728 18.08 -3.26 -4.62
N VAL A 729 18.96 -2.50 -5.27
CA VAL A 729 18.69 -1.11 -5.68
C VAL A 729 17.86 -1.04 -6.96
N CYS A 730 18.03 -2.03 -7.86
CA CYS A 730 17.25 -2.19 -9.09
C CYS A 730 15.81 -2.65 -8.84
N GLY A 731 15.45 -2.95 -7.59
CA GLY A 731 14.15 -3.52 -7.25
C GLY A 731 13.95 -4.89 -7.90
N GLY A 732 14.91 -5.80 -7.81
CA GLY A 732 14.72 -7.16 -8.31
C GLY A 732 15.93 -8.05 -8.03
N SER A 733 15.69 -9.25 -7.52
CA SER A 733 16.74 -10.29 -7.47
C SER A 733 16.47 -11.44 -8.41
N ASN A 734 17.42 -12.38 -8.46
CA ASN A 734 17.35 -13.68 -9.10
C ASN A 734 16.11 -14.52 -8.68
N VAL A 735 15.27 -13.98 -7.80
CA VAL A 735 14.11 -14.60 -7.18
C VAL A 735 12.87 -13.73 -7.41
N LEU A 736 11.82 -14.34 -7.96
CA LEU A 736 10.49 -13.76 -8.26
C LEU A 736 9.83 -12.99 -7.10
N GLU A 737 10.27 -13.21 -5.86
CA GLU A 737 9.74 -12.60 -4.63
C GLU A 737 10.20 -11.13 -4.44
N GLN A 738 11.20 -10.66 -5.19
CA GLN A 738 11.90 -9.40 -4.87
C GLN A 738 11.77 -8.28 -5.93
N ASN A 739 10.90 -8.46 -6.93
CA ASN A 739 10.66 -7.40 -7.91
C ASN A 739 9.90 -6.23 -7.28
N HIS A 740 10.52 -5.06 -7.31
CA HIS A 740 10.14 -3.77 -6.72
C HIS A 740 9.99 -3.76 -5.19
N THR A 741 10.76 -4.59 -4.49
CA THR A 741 10.75 -4.66 -3.01
C THR A 741 11.84 -3.78 -2.38
N MET A 742 11.90 -2.49 -2.74
CA MET A 742 12.55 -1.48 -1.90
C MET A 742 11.47 -0.63 -1.24
N THR A 743 11.76 -0.09 -0.07
CA THR A 743 10.82 0.81 0.59
C THR A 743 10.54 2.01 -0.32
N ASN A 744 9.27 2.34 -0.56
CA ASN A 744 8.88 3.42 -1.47
C ASN A 744 9.47 3.25 -2.89
N SER A 745 9.48 2.02 -3.42
CA SER A 745 10.07 1.68 -4.72
C SER A 745 9.40 2.35 -5.92
N LEU A 746 8.19 2.90 -5.76
CA LEU A 746 7.43 3.47 -6.87
C LEU A 746 8.13 4.67 -7.49
N VAL A 747 8.42 5.68 -6.67
CA VAL A 747 9.05 6.91 -7.18
C VAL A 747 10.43 6.66 -7.77
N PRO A 748 11.36 5.93 -7.11
CA PRO A 748 12.63 5.57 -7.72
C PRO A 748 12.47 4.80 -9.02
N PHE A 749 11.53 3.86 -9.10
CA PHE A 749 11.25 3.13 -10.34
C PHE A 749 10.83 4.06 -11.48
N GLU A 750 9.86 4.94 -11.23
CA GLU A 750 9.35 5.87 -12.22
C GLU A 750 10.35 6.96 -12.63
N ARG A 751 11.18 7.45 -11.69
CA ARG A 751 12.10 8.56 -11.94
C ARG A 751 13.45 8.14 -12.48
N PHE A 752 13.92 6.95 -12.12
CA PHE A 752 15.28 6.52 -12.43
C PHE A 752 15.28 5.32 -13.39
N TRP A 753 14.46 4.31 -13.12
CA TRP A 753 14.45 3.08 -13.92
C TRP A 753 13.67 3.20 -15.23
N LEU A 754 12.67 4.08 -15.27
CA LEU A 754 11.91 4.36 -16.50
C LEU A 754 12.38 5.59 -17.27
N ASP A 755 13.38 6.33 -16.78
CA ASP A 755 13.85 7.54 -17.46
C ASP A 755 14.91 7.21 -18.53
N PRO A 756 14.60 7.39 -19.83
CA PRO A 756 15.53 7.09 -20.92
C PRO A 756 16.72 8.05 -21.01
N THR A 757 16.73 9.14 -20.23
CA THR A 757 17.79 10.16 -20.23
C THR A 757 18.89 9.90 -19.20
N VAL A 758 18.68 8.95 -18.28
CA VAL A 758 19.68 8.55 -17.30
C VAL A 758 20.82 7.75 -17.99
N PRO A 759 22.10 8.16 -17.88
CA PRO A 759 23.20 7.52 -18.58
C PRO A 759 23.40 6.04 -18.19
N PRO A 760 23.68 5.13 -19.16
CA PRO A 760 23.97 3.72 -18.89
C PRO A 760 25.18 3.46 -17.98
N LEU A 761 26.03 4.47 -17.74
CA LEU A 761 27.20 4.37 -16.84
C LEU A 761 26.83 4.38 -15.35
N LEU A 762 25.61 4.79 -15.01
CA LEU A 762 25.01 4.63 -13.68
C LEU A 762 24.20 3.32 -13.57
N ASN A 763 24.28 2.41 -14.57
CA ASN A 763 23.75 1.06 -14.42
C ASN A 763 24.49 0.35 -13.29
N LEU A 764 23.82 0.27 -12.15
CA LEU A 764 24.17 -0.56 -11.00
C LEU A 764 24.05 -2.07 -11.32
N GLY A 765 24.22 -2.48 -12.59
CA GLY A 765 24.04 -3.88 -13.03
C GLY A 765 22.58 -4.30 -13.21
N CYS A 766 21.63 -3.37 -13.36
CA CYS A 766 20.20 -3.69 -13.54
C CYS A 766 19.86 -4.34 -14.89
N ASN A 767 20.77 -4.23 -15.86
CA ASN A 767 20.74 -5.00 -17.10
C ASN A 767 21.81 -6.09 -16.97
N ASP A 768 21.42 -7.36 -17.05
CA ASP A 768 22.24 -8.58 -16.94
C ASP A 768 23.50 -8.60 -17.84
N LYS A 769 24.47 -7.74 -17.54
CA LYS A 769 25.85 -7.91 -17.98
C LYS A 769 26.69 -8.16 -16.73
N PRO A 770 27.41 -9.28 -16.65
CA PRO A 770 28.41 -9.44 -15.60
C PRO A 770 29.37 -8.26 -15.70
N LEU A 771 29.64 -7.63 -14.56
CA LEU A 771 30.67 -6.59 -14.39
C LEU A 771 32.00 -7.12 -14.93
N LYS A 772 32.30 -6.86 -16.21
CA LYS A 772 33.68 -6.81 -16.66
C LYS A 772 34.20 -5.46 -16.19
N HIS A 773 35.01 -5.49 -15.13
CA HIS A 773 35.90 -4.40 -14.76
C HIS A 773 36.48 -3.73 -16.02
N PRO A 774 36.20 -2.44 -16.27
CA PRO A 774 37.16 -1.60 -16.96
C PRO A 774 38.17 -1.15 -15.90
N SER A 775 39.41 -1.60 -16.05
CA SER A 775 40.56 -0.98 -15.41
C SER A 775 40.54 0.54 -15.63
N LEU A 776 40.45 1.29 -14.52
CA LEU A 776 40.98 2.64 -14.38
C LEU A 776 41.98 2.63 -13.22
#